data_AF-A0A3R5ZQF6-F1
#
_entry.id   AF-A0A3R5ZQF6-F1
#
_cell.length_a   1.000
_cell.length_b   1.000
_cell.length_c   1.000
_cell.angle_alpha   90.00
_cell.angle_beta   90.00
_cell.angle_gamma   90.00
#
_symmetry.space_group_name_H-M   'P 1'
#
loop_
_entity.id
_entity.type
_entity.pdbx_description
1 polymer ?
#
loop_
_entity_poly.entity_id
_entity_poly.type
_entity_poly.pdbx_seq_one_letter_code
_entity_poly.pdbx_strand_id
1 'polypeptide(L)'
;MIRKKRMSKGIAKILSGLLVFGMVAGLVPAVPGGTVHAKAADVSEPGVTVYATKEQLMTAFTPDASGTNTNVGKLLFGINASDTAQSWYILGKDKGVQGDNTIIFAASPIATGKFNNEQKNKAYMKDYGTYADGDSAEECAANHYGASNLRVTLQGMASNKDYFSDAEQTLMQATTVTTTDTKAKKDYTTTDKLYALEGVRDAIILKAGSDNSVQLQRSVYWSEDEFWLRSPYESSYLGSYDYAANCTSTEEQKVKDKYVDETKAIRPATNLNLSNVLFASAVSVKSGRIEEAMTLRLDGKNKGIGTATYNALTKEIKVNRGDTADTVNLIVQYKSGGQETLYGCPIERSQDVKLPYEDVDLSKCKIWLETTDLDGLIYAVEATEENGGTPAEEHTGSHLIVLPQGATWTGINSLDNNLSAGYYYLTDNVNLTETWIPQNNVVLCLNGKKITMNAKQDVIFVMPGRTFTLTDCQEIAGEITHNKGKTGRGINNEGTFIMCGGVISNNDNSLGTGGGVYNEGCFELSGSAVISGNNAGYEGGGIYNKGTLIMSGGTIEKNHSGRGKGGGIYSNGNIVLSGSPNIVGNTAPNLYLVSEKLVSASGLAAGVKIRINTEAVPTDTTPVIITNDKVTENYFISENSAYETAINSEGYIVMNLKGASPAPKPNPEPTPNPEPEPTPTPTPEPSPTPDPNPTPEATTPTPDPAPATTTPAASTTAAPAASAPAQVTYDILDGAGSSWTQNTDGSLAIRGSGEISKFREVKVDGVTVDPVNYTVTEGSTIITFKPEYLKSLSAGNHSFELVWTDGTAATNFTVAENADQSAKSPKTGEDFSMALCTALLMVSCAGLAGIFAKRKRNHAR
;
A
#
# COMPACT_ATOMS: atom_id res chain seq x y z
N MET A 1 46.80 -50.59 -35.03
CA MET A 1 47.71 -51.02 -33.94
C MET A 1 47.26 -50.32 -32.65
N ILE A 2 46.65 -51.05 -31.71
CA ILE A 2 47.30 -51.54 -30.47
C ILE A 2 47.74 -50.33 -29.60
N ARG A 3 46.97 -49.95 -28.55
CA ARG A 3 47.14 -50.39 -27.14
C ARG A 3 48.55 -50.05 -26.61
N LYS A 4 48.78 -49.48 -25.42
CA LYS A 4 48.10 -49.66 -24.13
C LYS A 4 48.86 -48.85 -23.05
N LYS A 5 48.13 -48.52 -21.98
CA LYS A 5 48.54 -48.47 -20.55
C LYS A 5 49.39 -47.27 -20.09
N ARG A 6 49.18 -46.73 -18.88
CA ARG A 6 48.61 -47.33 -17.65
C ARG A 6 48.09 -46.25 -16.67
N MET A 7 47.03 -46.61 -15.96
CA MET A 7 46.39 -45.93 -14.81
C MET A 7 47.18 -46.08 -13.50
N SER A 8 46.97 -45.14 -12.56
CA SER A 8 46.47 -45.39 -11.17
C SER A 8 46.23 -44.05 -10.46
N LYS A 9 44.98 -43.65 -10.13
CA LYS A 9 44.16 -43.91 -8.91
C LYS A 9 44.32 -42.86 -7.78
N GLY A 10 43.16 -42.36 -7.29
CA GLY A 10 42.95 -41.67 -6.01
C GLY A 10 42.04 -40.43 -6.17
N ILE A 11 40.69 -40.53 -6.15
CA ILE A 11 39.78 -40.48 -4.97
C ILE A 11 39.88 -39.10 -4.27
N ALA A 12 38.86 -38.24 -4.08
CA ALA A 12 37.39 -38.29 -4.19
C ALA A 12 36.83 -36.86 -4.40
N LYS A 13 35.83 -36.67 -5.29
CA LYS A 13 34.43 -36.19 -5.05
C LYS A 13 34.32 -34.95 -4.14
N ILE A 14 33.70 -33.84 -4.56
CA ILE A 14 32.29 -33.72 -5.00
C ILE A 14 32.16 -32.98 -6.37
N LEU A 15 31.63 -33.69 -7.37
CA LEU A 15 31.00 -33.18 -8.61
C LEU A 15 29.52 -32.88 -8.29
N SER A 16 28.91 -31.81 -8.78
CA SER A 16 28.38 -31.61 -10.15
C SER A 16 27.26 -32.57 -10.57
N GLY A 17 26.22 -31.96 -11.14
CA GLY A 17 25.28 -32.56 -12.07
C GLY A 17 23.89 -31.93 -11.95
N LEU A 18 23.12 -31.72 -13.02
CA LEU A 18 23.36 -31.65 -14.46
C LEU A 18 22.00 -31.24 -15.05
N LEU A 19 22.00 -30.44 -16.11
CA LEU A 19 20.92 -30.44 -17.12
C LEU A 19 20.71 -31.86 -17.65
N VAL A 20 19.49 -32.42 -17.55
CA VAL A 20 18.85 -33.29 -18.56
C VAL A 20 17.33 -33.24 -18.35
N PHE A 21 16.61 -32.76 -19.37
CA PHE A 21 15.16 -32.98 -19.53
C PHE A 21 14.90 -34.49 -19.68
N GLY A 22 14.17 -35.07 -18.72
CA GLY A 22 13.60 -36.40 -18.87
C GLY A 22 12.35 -36.35 -19.75
N MET A 23 12.48 -36.70 -21.03
CA MET A 23 11.38 -37.36 -21.75
C MET A 23 11.18 -38.73 -21.09
N VAL A 24 10.08 -38.91 -20.37
CA VAL A 24 9.55 -40.25 -20.06
C VAL A 24 8.45 -40.53 -21.07
N ALA A 25 8.85 -41.05 -22.24
CA ALA A 25 7.97 -41.89 -23.04
C ALA A 25 7.91 -43.27 -22.37
N GLY A 26 6.87 -43.51 -21.58
CA GLY A 26 6.57 -44.84 -21.07
C GLY A 26 6.01 -45.71 -22.19
N LEU A 27 6.82 -46.58 -22.77
CA LEU A 27 6.33 -47.82 -23.39
C LEU A 27 5.76 -48.69 -22.26
N VAL A 28 4.43 -48.73 -22.15
CA VAL A 28 3.72 -49.71 -21.32
C VAL A 28 3.55 -50.99 -22.16
N PRO A 29 3.96 -52.18 -21.68
CA PRO A 29 3.59 -53.42 -22.33
C PRO A 29 2.07 -53.61 -22.22
N ALA A 30 1.43 -53.86 -23.36
CA ALA A 30 -0.01 -54.02 -23.47
C ALA A 30 -0.57 -55.02 -22.45
N VAL A 31 -1.40 -54.51 -21.53
CA VAL A 31 -2.38 -55.30 -20.78
C VAL A 31 -3.74 -55.00 -21.42
N PRO A 32 -4.42 -55.97 -22.04
CA PRO A 32 -5.71 -55.72 -22.68
C PRO A 32 -6.78 -55.57 -21.58
N GLY A 33 -7.37 -54.37 -21.46
CA GLY A 33 -8.59 -54.18 -20.67
C GLY A 33 -8.72 -52.92 -19.79
N GLY A 34 -7.86 -51.90 -19.95
CA GLY A 34 -8.00 -50.63 -19.21
C GLY A 34 -8.27 -49.46 -20.14
N THR A 35 -9.41 -48.79 -19.99
CA THR A 35 -9.71 -47.49 -20.62
C THR A 35 -8.69 -46.44 -20.17
N VAL A 36 -7.87 -45.96 -21.11
CA VAL A 36 -6.91 -44.88 -20.86
C VAL A 36 -7.66 -43.55 -20.96
N HIS A 37 -7.92 -42.90 -19.82
CA HIS A 37 -8.26 -41.48 -19.83
C HIS A 37 -7.00 -40.71 -20.21
N ALA A 38 -7.03 -39.99 -21.33
CA ALA A 38 -5.97 -39.06 -21.69
C ALA A 38 -5.83 -38.02 -20.57
N LYS A 39 -4.59 -37.80 -20.12
CA LYS A 39 -4.27 -36.79 -19.10
C LYS A 39 -4.61 -35.41 -19.69
N ALA A 40 -5.48 -34.64 -19.03
CA ALA A 40 -5.79 -33.27 -19.42
C ALA A 40 -4.49 -32.46 -19.58
N ALA A 41 -4.42 -31.61 -20.61
CA ALA A 41 -3.27 -30.74 -20.80
C ALA A 41 -3.18 -29.75 -19.62
N ASP A 42 -2.02 -29.63 -18.99
CA ASP A 42 -1.83 -28.70 -17.87
C ASP A 42 -2.07 -27.26 -18.36
N VAL A 43 -3.17 -26.64 -17.90
CA VAL A 43 -3.51 -25.23 -18.16
C VAL A 43 -2.81 -24.34 -17.14
N SER A 44 -2.18 -23.26 -17.61
CA SER A 44 -1.42 -22.28 -16.81
C SER A 44 -1.59 -20.85 -17.34
N GLU A 45 -1.15 -19.87 -16.54
CA GLU A 45 -1.17 -18.47 -16.95
C GLU A 45 -0.29 -18.20 -18.19
N PRO A 46 -0.67 -17.21 -19.03
CA PRO A 46 0.18 -16.78 -20.14
C PRO A 46 1.56 -16.30 -19.67
N GLY A 47 2.58 -16.54 -20.49
CA GLY A 47 3.91 -16.01 -20.22
C GLY A 47 3.96 -14.47 -20.27
N VAL A 48 4.83 -13.86 -19.45
CA VAL A 48 4.95 -12.39 -19.36
C VAL A 48 5.28 -11.73 -20.71
N THR A 49 5.96 -12.44 -21.62
CA THR A 49 6.32 -11.92 -22.96
C THR A 49 5.15 -11.84 -23.94
N VAL A 50 4.01 -12.47 -23.63
CA VAL A 50 2.79 -12.47 -24.47
C VAL A 50 1.58 -11.83 -23.78
N TYR A 51 1.65 -11.64 -22.46
CA TYR A 51 0.70 -10.85 -21.68
C TYR A 51 1.45 -10.20 -20.51
N ALA A 52 1.41 -8.88 -20.41
CA ALA A 52 2.05 -8.15 -19.33
C ALA A 52 1.13 -7.08 -18.77
N THR A 53 0.92 -7.08 -17.46
CA THR A 53 0.27 -5.98 -16.72
C THR A 53 1.07 -4.69 -16.87
N LYS A 54 0.43 -3.54 -16.58
CA LYS A 54 1.12 -2.23 -16.54
C LYS A 54 2.38 -2.26 -15.67
N GLU A 55 2.32 -2.90 -14.50
CA GLU A 55 3.44 -3.01 -13.56
C GLU A 55 4.56 -3.89 -14.14
N GLN A 56 4.21 -4.97 -14.83
CA GLN A 56 5.18 -5.84 -15.51
C GLN A 56 5.84 -5.15 -16.71
N LEU A 57 5.12 -4.31 -17.46
CA LEU A 57 5.73 -3.47 -18.51
C LEU A 57 6.83 -2.57 -17.95
N MET A 58 6.67 -2.09 -16.71
CA MET A 58 7.63 -1.22 -16.02
C MET A 58 8.82 -1.97 -15.39
N THR A 59 8.71 -3.27 -15.15
CA THR A 59 9.66 -4.00 -14.28
C THR A 59 10.21 -5.29 -14.87
N ALA A 60 9.39 -6.09 -15.54
CA ALA A 60 9.75 -7.44 -15.96
C ALA A 60 10.75 -7.46 -17.14
N PHE A 61 10.78 -6.40 -17.94
CA PHE A 61 11.60 -6.28 -19.15
C PHE A 61 12.83 -5.39 -18.99
N THR A 62 13.07 -4.85 -17.79
CA THR A 62 14.23 -3.99 -17.53
C THR A 62 15.54 -4.75 -17.67
N PRO A 63 16.46 -4.34 -18.57
CA PRO A 63 17.78 -4.94 -18.66
C PRO A 63 18.55 -4.86 -17.34
N ASP A 64 19.30 -5.91 -17.04
CA ASP A 64 20.20 -5.95 -15.90
C ASP A 64 21.47 -5.11 -16.14
N ALA A 65 22.38 -5.11 -15.17
CA ALA A 65 23.64 -4.36 -15.27
C ALA A 65 24.58 -4.84 -16.40
N SER A 66 24.36 -6.04 -16.95
CA SER A 66 25.08 -6.54 -18.13
C SER A 66 24.45 -6.09 -19.45
N GLY A 67 23.26 -5.48 -19.38
CA GLY A 67 22.47 -5.07 -20.52
C GLY A 67 21.70 -6.21 -21.18
N THR A 68 21.40 -7.28 -20.42
CA THR A 68 20.57 -8.41 -20.86
C THR A 68 19.30 -8.53 -20.03
N ASN A 69 18.35 -9.34 -20.48
CA ASN A 69 17.23 -9.76 -19.65
C ASN A 69 16.82 -11.18 -20.04
N THR A 70 16.42 -11.99 -19.06
CA THR A 70 15.79 -13.30 -19.28
C THR A 70 14.45 -13.19 -20.01
N ASN A 71 13.75 -12.07 -19.86
CA ASN A 71 12.50 -11.75 -20.54
C ASN A 71 12.72 -10.56 -21.50
N VAL A 72 12.69 -10.83 -22.81
CA VAL A 72 12.74 -9.78 -23.84
C VAL A 72 11.35 -9.66 -24.46
N GLY A 73 10.66 -8.56 -24.18
CA GLY A 73 9.33 -8.27 -24.68
C GLY A 73 9.33 -7.22 -25.77
N LYS A 74 8.37 -7.29 -26.69
CA LYS A 74 8.16 -6.30 -27.76
C LYS A 74 6.75 -5.74 -27.75
N LEU A 75 6.61 -4.47 -28.16
CA LEU A 75 5.34 -3.79 -28.43
C LEU A 75 5.23 -3.40 -29.90
N LEU A 76 4.04 -3.51 -30.47
CA LEU A 76 3.66 -2.83 -31.71
C LEU A 76 3.26 -1.40 -31.39
N PHE A 77 3.93 -0.44 -32.01
CA PHE A 77 3.68 0.98 -31.81
C PHE A 77 4.12 1.79 -33.03
N GLY A 78 3.20 2.49 -33.68
CA GLY A 78 3.44 3.20 -34.93
C GLY A 78 3.71 2.30 -36.13
N ILE A 79 4.05 2.93 -37.25
CA ILE A 79 4.41 2.30 -38.52
C ILE A 79 5.81 2.72 -38.96
N ASN A 80 6.48 1.84 -39.71
CA ASN A 80 7.79 2.10 -40.29
C ASN A 80 7.68 2.56 -41.74
N ALA A 81 8.80 2.98 -42.31
CA ALA A 81 8.90 3.47 -43.69
C ALA A 81 8.49 2.47 -44.79
N SER A 82 8.18 1.22 -44.44
CA SER A 82 7.63 0.22 -45.36
C SER A 82 6.10 0.06 -45.21
N ASP A 83 5.43 0.99 -44.50
CA ASP A 83 4.01 0.96 -44.15
C ASP A 83 3.60 -0.30 -43.37
N THR A 84 4.53 -0.85 -42.56
CA THR A 84 4.28 -2.00 -41.70
C THR A 84 4.35 -1.60 -40.22
N ALA A 85 3.60 -2.31 -39.36
CA ALA A 85 3.59 -2.05 -37.93
C ALA A 85 5.00 -2.17 -37.33
N GLN A 86 5.42 -1.16 -36.57
CA GLN A 86 6.77 -1.09 -36.01
C GLN A 86 6.82 -1.82 -34.66
N SER A 87 7.78 -2.74 -34.52
CA SER A 87 8.06 -3.42 -33.24
C SER A 87 9.09 -2.67 -32.42
N TRP A 88 8.93 -2.67 -31.09
CA TRP A 88 9.82 -2.00 -30.15
C TRP A 88 10.12 -2.88 -28.96
N TYR A 89 11.38 -2.98 -28.55
CA TYR A 89 11.76 -3.62 -27.29
C TYR A 89 11.27 -2.81 -26.10
N ILE A 90 10.69 -3.48 -25.12
CA ILE A 90 10.28 -2.88 -23.84
C ILE A 90 11.48 -2.90 -22.90
N LEU A 91 11.81 -1.77 -22.30
CA LEU A 91 13.00 -1.62 -21.46
C LEU A 91 12.69 -1.26 -20.00
N GLY A 92 11.40 -1.18 -19.65
CA GLY A 92 10.92 -0.87 -18.30
C GLY A 92 10.95 0.61 -17.94
N LYS A 93 10.76 0.89 -16.66
CA LYS A 93 10.53 2.24 -16.13
C LYS A 93 11.74 3.15 -16.28
N ASP A 94 11.50 4.36 -16.78
CA ASP A 94 12.43 5.47 -16.67
C ASP A 94 12.21 6.19 -15.33
N LYS A 95 13.21 6.14 -14.45
CA LYS A 95 13.11 6.73 -13.11
C LYS A 95 13.18 8.25 -13.14
N GLY A 96 13.73 8.85 -14.19
CA GLY A 96 13.81 10.31 -14.34
C GLY A 96 12.56 10.92 -14.99
N VAL A 97 11.60 10.11 -15.44
CA VAL A 97 10.30 10.55 -15.96
C VAL A 97 9.21 10.29 -14.93
N GLN A 98 8.36 11.29 -14.67
CA GLN A 98 7.29 11.18 -13.66
C GLN A 98 6.16 10.25 -14.10
N GLY A 99 5.42 9.71 -13.14
CA GLY A 99 4.25 8.87 -13.37
C GLY A 99 4.57 7.43 -13.79
N ASP A 100 3.55 6.72 -14.25
CA ASP A 100 3.67 5.38 -14.80
C ASP A 100 4.14 5.46 -16.25
N ASN A 101 5.30 4.86 -16.53
CA ASN A 101 5.98 5.05 -17.80
C ASN A 101 6.88 3.87 -18.15
N THR A 102 7.13 3.66 -19.44
CA THR A 102 8.15 2.69 -19.90
C THR A 102 8.92 3.23 -21.08
N ILE A 103 10.21 2.93 -21.12
CA ILE A 103 11.05 3.18 -22.28
C ILE A 103 10.80 2.04 -23.29
N ILE A 104 10.68 2.41 -24.56
CA ILE A 104 10.69 1.45 -25.66
C ILE A 104 11.78 1.83 -26.69
N PHE A 105 12.43 0.83 -27.28
CA PHE A 105 13.50 1.01 -28.27
C PHE A 105 13.17 0.28 -29.58
N ALA A 106 13.28 0.98 -30.71
CA ALA A 106 12.87 0.44 -32.01
C ALA A 106 13.64 -0.85 -32.34
N ALA A 107 12.92 -1.94 -32.59
CA ALA A 107 13.50 -3.26 -32.85
C ALA A 107 14.05 -3.42 -34.29
N SER A 108 13.63 -2.54 -35.19
CA SER A 108 14.07 -2.42 -36.59
C SER A 108 14.16 -0.94 -36.97
N PRO A 109 14.82 -0.59 -38.09
CA PRO A 109 14.79 0.77 -38.63
C PRO A 109 13.37 1.28 -38.83
N ILE A 110 13.08 2.48 -38.33
CA ILE A 110 11.81 3.16 -38.60
C ILE A 110 11.89 3.92 -39.92
N ALA A 111 13.04 4.52 -40.18
CA ALA A 111 13.34 5.26 -41.41
C ALA A 111 14.85 5.17 -41.70
N THR A 112 15.25 5.72 -42.85
CA THR A 112 16.66 6.03 -43.13
C THR A 112 16.81 7.54 -43.28
N GLY A 113 17.96 8.07 -42.89
CA GLY A 113 18.23 9.49 -43.00
C GLY A 113 19.67 9.85 -42.75
N LYS A 114 19.96 11.13 -42.88
CA LYS A 114 21.30 11.70 -42.68
C LYS A 114 21.42 12.30 -41.29
N PHE A 115 22.61 12.23 -40.71
CA PHE A 115 22.89 12.94 -39.47
C PHE A 115 23.02 14.43 -39.69
N ASN A 116 23.77 14.85 -40.72
CA ASN A 116 23.93 16.25 -41.11
C ASN A 116 24.29 16.35 -42.61
N ASN A 117 24.08 17.52 -43.22
CA ASN A 117 24.42 17.76 -44.64
C ASN A 117 25.73 18.54 -44.84
N GLU A 118 26.40 18.95 -43.76
CA GLU A 118 27.60 19.82 -43.81
C GLU A 118 28.67 19.33 -42.84
N GLN A 119 29.95 19.40 -43.26
CA GLN A 119 31.10 18.93 -42.46
C GLN A 119 31.78 20.04 -41.65
N LYS A 120 31.25 21.27 -41.69
CA LYS A 120 31.84 22.44 -41.03
C LYS A 120 31.20 22.66 -39.65
N ASN A 121 31.96 23.30 -38.77
CA ASN A 121 31.42 23.81 -37.51
C ASN A 121 30.28 24.79 -37.79
N LYS A 122 29.31 24.83 -36.88
CA LYS A 122 28.13 25.69 -36.95
C LYS A 122 28.13 26.63 -35.75
N ALA A 123 27.58 27.83 -35.91
CA ALA A 123 27.27 28.68 -34.76
C ALA A 123 26.23 27.97 -33.87
N TYR A 124 26.41 28.02 -32.56
CA TYR A 124 25.44 27.41 -31.64
C TYR A 124 24.16 28.26 -31.60
N MET A 125 23.01 27.61 -31.72
CA MET A 125 21.70 28.24 -31.55
C MET A 125 21.08 27.77 -30.23
N LYS A 126 20.40 28.67 -29.51
CA LYS A 126 19.74 28.35 -28.23
C LYS A 126 18.75 27.17 -28.35
N ASP A 127 18.15 26.97 -29.52
CA ASP A 127 17.18 25.89 -29.76
C ASP A 127 17.84 24.51 -29.96
N TYR A 128 19.18 24.44 -30.06
CA TYR A 128 19.91 23.19 -30.15
C TYR A 128 19.94 22.41 -28.84
N GLY A 129 19.74 23.06 -27.71
CA GLY A 129 19.73 22.43 -26.40
C GLY A 129 20.07 23.41 -25.29
N THR A 130 20.18 22.90 -24.07
CA THR A 130 20.56 23.72 -22.90
C THR A 130 21.81 23.14 -22.25
N TYR A 131 22.87 23.94 -22.12
CA TYR A 131 24.08 23.54 -21.41
C TYR A 131 23.86 23.55 -19.89
N ALA A 132 24.46 22.59 -19.19
CA ALA A 132 24.28 22.42 -17.75
C ALA A 132 24.75 23.62 -16.91
N ASP A 133 25.76 24.35 -17.39
CA ASP A 133 26.30 25.56 -16.73
C ASP A 133 25.60 26.85 -17.16
N GLY A 134 24.61 26.78 -18.05
CA GLY A 134 23.88 27.93 -18.59
C GLY A 134 24.63 28.74 -19.65
N ASP A 135 25.92 28.49 -19.84
CA ASP A 135 26.78 29.21 -20.77
C ASP A 135 26.91 28.45 -22.10
N SER A 136 26.20 28.94 -23.12
CA SER A 136 26.26 28.35 -24.46
C SER A 136 27.65 28.46 -25.09
N ALA A 137 28.09 27.41 -25.77
CA ALA A 137 29.24 27.48 -26.67
C ALA A 137 28.99 28.50 -27.81
N GLU A 138 30.05 29.10 -28.36
CA GLU A 138 29.94 30.00 -29.52
C GLU A 138 29.70 29.21 -30.83
N GLU A 139 30.35 28.04 -30.94
CA GLU A 139 30.23 27.14 -32.09
C GLU A 139 30.15 25.69 -31.63
N CYS A 140 29.38 24.87 -32.36
CA CYS A 140 29.34 23.41 -32.21
C CYS A 140 29.94 22.69 -33.43
N ALA A 141 30.33 21.43 -33.22
CA ALA A 141 30.84 20.59 -34.30
C ALA A 141 29.72 20.10 -35.23
N ALA A 142 30.10 19.68 -36.43
CA ALA A 142 29.21 19.13 -37.44
C ALA A 142 28.46 17.86 -37.01
N ASN A 143 28.84 17.23 -35.90
CA ASN A 143 28.23 16.03 -35.34
C ASN A 143 27.44 16.30 -34.04
N HIS A 144 27.19 17.57 -33.71
CA HIS A 144 26.40 17.95 -32.55
C HIS A 144 24.93 17.50 -32.71
N TYR A 145 24.47 16.55 -31.89
CA TYR A 145 23.11 15.99 -31.97
C TYR A 145 22.01 17.05 -31.90
N GLY A 146 22.12 18.00 -30.97
CA GLY A 146 21.17 19.11 -30.85
C GLY A 146 21.00 19.94 -32.13
N ALA A 147 22.04 19.98 -32.97
CA ALA A 147 22.13 20.75 -34.22
C ALA A 147 22.09 19.86 -35.47
N SER A 148 21.62 18.61 -35.30
CA SER A 148 21.66 17.57 -36.32
C SER A 148 20.36 17.47 -37.12
N ASN A 149 20.49 17.11 -38.40
CA ASN A 149 19.34 16.72 -39.22
C ASN A 149 18.66 15.46 -38.66
N LEU A 150 19.40 14.57 -37.97
CA LEU A 150 18.82 13.43 -37.26
C LEU A 150 17.77 13.87 -36.24
N ARG A 151 18.12 14.81 -35.34
CA ARG A 151 17.19 15.31 -34.31
C ARG A 151 15.97 15.97 -34.95
N VAL A 152 16.17 16.78 -35.99
CA VAL A 152 15.06 17.39 -36.76
C VAL A 152 14.16 16.32 -37.36
N THR A 153 14.73 15.24 -37.92
CA THR A 153 13.96 14.13 -38.47
C THR A 153 13.15 13.42 -37.38
N LEU A 154 13.74 13.17 -36.20
CA LEU A 154 13.06 12.57 -35.05
C LEU A 154 11.89 13.42 -34.55
N GLN A 155 12.07 14.73 -34.44
CA GLN A 155 11.01 15.67 -34.06
C GLN A 155 9.87 15.67 -35.08
N GLY A 156 10.20 15.69 -36.38
CA GLY A 156 9.21 15.60 -37.46
C GLY A 156 8.42 14.29 -37.40
N MET A 157 9.12 13.14 -37.27
CA MET A 157 8.50 11.82 -37.17
C MET A 157 7.55 11.72 -35.98
N ALA A 158 7.92 12.23 -34.81
CA ALA A 158 7.07 12.17 -33.60
C ALA A 158 5.74 12.95 -33.71
N SER A 159 5.58 13.78 -34.74
CA SER A 159 4.37 14.57 -35.02
C SER A 159 3.67 14.17 -36.32
N ASN A 160 4.24 13.22 -37.07
CA ASN A 160 3.72 12.81 -38.37
C ASN A 160 2.83 11.57 -38.25
N LYS A 161 1.62 11.67 -38.82
CA LYS A 161 0.62 10.60 -38.86
C LYS A 161 1.00 9.42 -39.73
N ASP A 162 1.96 9.60 -40.64
CA ASP A 162 2.56 8.52 -41.42
C ASP A 162 3.52 7.66 -40.58
N TYR A 163 3.74 7.99 -39.30
CA TYR A 163 4.55 7.19 -38.37
C TYR A 163 3.78 6.82 -37.11
N PHE A 164 3.02 7.75 -36.53
CA PHE A 164 2.26 7.52 -35.30
C PHE A 164 0.88 8.19 -35.39
N SER A 165 -0.18 7.47 -35.03
CA SER A 165 -1.52 8.04 -34.97
C SER A 165 -1.61 9.17 -33.93
N ASP A 166 -2.62 10.03 -34.00
CA ASP A 166 -2.81 11.12 -33.00
C ASP A 166 -2.87 10.58 -31.57
N ALA A 167 -3.46 9.39 -31.40
CA ALA A 167 -3.59 8.74 -30.11
C ALA A 167 -2.25 8.14 -29.63
N GLU A 168 -1.46 7.53 -30.53
CA GLU A 168 -0.10 7.09 -30.22
C GLU A 168 0.81 8.27 -29.86
N GLN A 169 0.74 9.37 -30.61
CA GLN A 169 1.50 10.58 -30.30
C GLN A 169 1.17 11.15 -28.91
N THR A 170 -0.04 10.93 -28.42
CA THR A 170 -0.48 11.35 -27.06
C THR A 170 0.10 10.45 -25.97
N LEU A 171 0.38 9.18 -26.28
CA LEU A 171 1.06 8.27 -25.36
C LEU A 171 2.55 8.58 -25.21
N MET A 172 3.18 9.20 -26.21
CA MET A 172 4.62 9.53 -26.18
C MET A 172 4.93 10.73 -25.29
N GLN A 173 5.80 10.54 -24.31
CA GLN A 173 6.27 11.57 -23.38
C GLN A 173 7.55 12.24 -23.87
N ALA A 174 7.61 13.57 -23.72
CA ALA A 174 8.83 14.31 -23.96
C ALA A 174 9.89 13.92 -22.92
N THR A 175 11.02 13.39 -23.38
CA THR A 175 12.09 12.88 -22.52
C THR A 175 13.31 13.77 -22.67
N THR A 176 13.83 14.24 -21.55
CA THR A 176 15.08 15.03 -21.53
C THR A 176 16.25 14.08 -21.46
N VAL A 177 17.15 14.14 -22.44
CA VAL A 177 18.38 13.33 -22.49
C VAL A 177 19.60 14.22 -22.51
N THR A 178 20.69 13.74 -21.90
CA THR A 178 21.98 14.44 -21.87
C THR A 178 22.91 13.91 -22.96
N THR A 179 23.64 14.83 -23.60
CA THR A 179 24.65 14.56 -24.63
C THR A 179 25.87 15.45 -24.39
N THR A 180 27.08 14.94 -24.65
CA THR A 180 28.31 15.74 -24.58
C THR A 180 28.56 16.44 -25.92
N ASP A 181 28.72 17.76 -25.91
CA ASP A 181 29.32 18.50 -27.02
C ASP A 181 30.84 18.26 -27.00
N THR A 182 31.35 17.57 -28.01
CA THR A 182 32.78 17.20 -28.08
C THR A 182 33.70 18.36 -28.39
N LYS A 183 33.20 19.44 -29.00
CA LYS A 183 33.98 20.64 -29.30
C LYS A 183 34.05 21.55 -28.08
N ALA A 184 32.92 21.78 -27.43
CA ALA A 184 32.86 22.59 -26.20
C ALA A 184 33.37 21.82 -24.97
N LYS A 185 33.39 20.48 -25.03
CA LYS A 185 33.68 19.56 -23.91
C LYS A 185 32.75 19.81 -22.72
N LYS A 186 31.47 20.06 -23.01
CA LYS A 186 30.41 20.34 -22.04
C LYS A 186 29.19 19.50 -22.34
N ASP A 187 28.44 19.14 -21.31
CA ASP A 187 27.16 18.45 -21.46
C ASP A 187 26.03 19.44 -21.70
N TYR A 188 25.11 19.04 -22.57
CA TYR A 188 23.87 19.74 -22.85
C TYR A 188 22.69 18.76 -22.91
N THR A 189 21.50 19.28 -22.69
CA THR A 189 20.25 18.51 -22.70
C THR A 189 19.37 18.87 -23.90
N THR A 190 18.66 17.87 -24.41
CA THR A 190 17.59 18.01 -25.40
C THR A 190 16.35 17.29 -24.90
N THR A 191 15.16 17.87 -25.12
CA THR A 191 13.88 17.33 -24.66
C THR A 191 12.97 17.06 -25.85
N ASP A 192 12.75 15.78 -26.17
CA ASP A 192 12.04 15.36 -27.38
C ASP A 192 11.22 14.08 -27.12
N LYS A 193 10.18 13.82 -27.91
CA LYS A 193 9.36 12.58 -27.80
C LYS A 193 10.05 11.36 -28.39
N LEU A 194 10.94 11.55 -29.37
CA LEU A 194 11.83 10.52 -29.91
C LEU A 194 13.27 10.98 -29.75
N TYR A 195 14.15 10.09 -29.33
CA TYR A 195 15.58 10.39 -29.19
C TYR A 195 16.45 9.23 -29.65
N ALA A 196 17.62 9.54 -30.20
CA ALA A 196 18.64 8.54 -30.51
C ALA A 196 19.39 8.11 -29.23
N LEU A 197 19.84 6.86 -29.16
CA LEU A 197 20.55 6.32 -27.99
C LEU A 197 22.00 6.80 -27.91
N GLU A 198 22.60 6.69 -26.72
CA GLU A 198 24.03 6.94 -26.49
C GLU A 198 24.80 5.62 -26.58
N GLY A 199 25.95 5.63 -27.25
CA GLY A 199 26.83 4.47 -27.37
C GLY A 199 28.04 4.57 -26.46
N VAL A 200 28.43 3.45 -25.85
CA VAL A 200 29.61 3.34 -24.97
C VAL A 200 30.41 2.08 -25.31
N ARG A 201 31.75 2.08 -25.08
CA ARG A 201 32.68 0.96 -25.35
C ARG A 201 32.54 0.41 -26.77
N ASP A 202 32.96 1.20 -27.75
CA ASP A 202 32.87 0.86 -29.19
C ASP A 202 31.43 0.50 -29.64
N ALA A 203 30.43 1.10 -28.99
CA ALA A 203 29.00 0.86 -29.23
C ALA A 203 28.56 -0.62 -29.06
N ILE A 204 29.25 -1.38 -28.19
CA ILE A 204 28.80 -2.72 -27.76
C ILE A 204 27.63 -2.59 -26.76
N ILE A 205 27.57 -1.46 -26.03
CA ILE A 205 26.51 -1.12 -25.09
C ILE A 205 25.85 0.18 -25.54
N LEU A 206 24.52 0.17 -25.63
CA LEU A 206 23.72 1.39 -25.79
C LEU A 206 23.08 1.78 -24.48
N LYS A 207 22.88 3.07 -24.28
CA LYS A 207 22.20 3.63 -23.11
C LYS A 207 20.91 4.34 -23.52
N ALA A 208 19.84 4.01 -22.82
CA ALA A 208 18.51 4.56 -22.98
C ALA A 208 17.98 5.12 -21.65
N GLY A 209 16.90 5.89 -21.73
CA GLY A 209 16.30 6.60 -20.60
C GLY A 209 16.85 8.00 -20.41
N SER A 210 16.14 8.80 -19.62
CA SER A 210 16.46 10.20 -19.34
C SER A 210 17.82 10.40 -18.67
N ASP A 211 18.23 9.44 -17.84
CA ASP A 211 19.50 9.43 -17.08
C ASP A 211 20.54 8.44 -17.65
N ASN A 212 20.26 7.84 -18.82
CA ASN A 212 21.11 6.83 -19.46
C ASN A 212 21.38 5.60 -18.57
N SER A 213 20.50 5.32 -17.60
CA SER A 213 20.64 4.20 -16.66
C SER A 213 20.41 2.83 -17.28
N VAL A 214 19.59 2.76 -18.34
CA VAL A 214 19.27 1.48 -18.99
C VAL A 214 20.32 1.13 -20.03
N GLN A 215 21.05 0.05 -19.79
CA GLN A 215 22.08 -0.46 -20.70
C GLN A 215 21.52 -1.59 -21.57
N LEU A 216 21.86 -1.58 -22.86
CA LEU A 216 21.42 -2.58 -23.82
C LEU A 216 22.64 -3.27 -24.42
N GLN A 217 22.67 -4.60 -24.35
CA GLN A 217 23.71 -5.39 -24.99
C GLN A 217 23.35 -5.70 -26.44
N ARG A 218 24.33 -5.52 -27.32
CA ARG A 218 24.19 -5.75 -28.75
C ARG A 218 23.61 -7.11 -29.12
N SER A 219 24.16 -8.18 -28.55
CA SER A 219 23.75 -9.57 -28.83
C SER A 219 22.27 -9.87 -28.55
N VAL A 220 21.57 -8.98 -27.83
CA VAL A 220 20.15 -9.14 -27.48
C VAL A 220 19.27 -8.18 -28.29
N TYR A 221 19.66 -6.91 -28.41
CA TYR A 221 18.74 -5.85 -28.87
C TYR A 221 18.99 -5.35 -30.31
N TRP A 222 20.17 -5.58 -30.91
CA TRP A 222 20.42 -5.24 -32.32
C TRP A 222 21.61 -6.00 -32.92
N SER A 223 21.49 -6.51 -34.16
CA SER A 223 22.58 -7.25 -34.81
C SER A 223 22.85 -6.89 -36.27
N GLU A 224 21.93 -6.18 -36.92
CA GLU A 224 21.88 -6.08 -38.39
C GLU A 224 22.35 -4.71 -38.93
N ASP A 225 21.52 -3.67 -38.77
CA ASP A 225 21.74 -2.37 -39.40
C ASP A 225 22.66 -1.43 -38.63
N GLU A 226 23.45 -0.64 -39.37
CA GLU A 226 24.11 0.55 -38.85
C GLU A 226 23.09 1.68 -38.68
N PHE A 227 23.00 2.27 -37.49
CA PHE A 227 22.08 3.35 -37.19
C PHE A 227 22.72 4.49 -36.40
N TRP A 228 22.08 5.66 -36.52
CA TRP A 228 22.54 6.87 -35.87
C TRP A 228 22.36 6.85 -34.36
N LEU A 229 23.41 7.31 -33.66
CA LEU A 229 23.44 7.55 -32.21
C LEU A 229 23.54 9.05 -31.94
N ARG A 230 23.15 9.49 -30.74
CA ARG A 230 23.29 10.91 -30.36
C ARG A 230 24.70 11.29 -29.89
N SER A 231 25.47 10.32 -29.38
CA SER A 231 26.81 10.55 -28.84
C SER A 231 27.89 10.21 -29.87
N PRO A 232 28.77 11.16 -30.22
CA PRO A 232 29.94 10.84 -31.02
C PRO A 232 31.04 10.13 -30.19
N TYR A 233 31.75 9.17 -30.79
CA TYR A 233 32.87 8.45 -30.16
C TYR A 233 34.21 9.21 -30.31
N GLU A 234 35.08 9.18 -29.28
CA GLU A 234 36.46 9.68 -29.31
C GLU A 234 37.44 8.51 -29.51
N SER A 235 38.08 8.43 -30.68
CA SER A 235 39.07 7.37 -30.98
C SER A 235 40.44 7.72 -30.41
N SER A 236 41.02 6.80 -29.62
CA SER A 236 42.40 6.89 -29.11
C SER A 236 43.48 6.36 -30.08
N TYR A 237 43.08 5.84 -31.24
CA TYR A 237 44.00 5.25 -32.21
C TYR A 237 44.61 6.30 -33.15
N LEU A 238 45.89 6.60 -32.93
CA LEU A 238 46.85 7.26 -33.86
C LEU A 238 46.38 8.57 -34.53
N GLY A 239 46.44 9.67 -33.78
CA GLY A 239 46.86 10.98 -34.30
C GLY A 239 45.83 11.83 -35.08
N SER A 240 44.62 11.36 -35.37
CA SER A 240 43.51 12.20 -35.85
C SER A 240 42.36 12.21 -34.83
N TYR A 241 41.95 13.41 -34.40
CA TYR A 241 40.76 13.61 -33.56
C TYR A 241 39.49 13.51 -34.43
N ASP A 242 39.05 12.28 -34.70
CA ASP A 242 37.82 12.02 -35.46
C ASP A 242 36.67 11.69 -34.51
N TYR A 243 35.57 12.45 -34.60
CA TYR A 243 34.38 12.29 -33.77
C TYR A 243 33.20 11.79 -34.64
N ALA A 244 32.67 10.58 -34.40
CA ALA A 244 31.64 9.95 -35.26
C ALA A 244 30.40 9.46 -34.49
N ALA A 245 29.19 9.62 -35.04
CA ALA A 245 27.90 9.42 -34.35
C ALA A 245 27.05 8.21 -34.86
N ASN A 246 27.66 7.11 -35.31
CA ASN A 246 26.96 5.88 -35.74
C ASN A 246 27.47 4.64 -35.01
N CYS A 247 26.62 3.63 -34.84
CA CYS A 247 27.06 2.26 -34.50
C CYS A 247 27.25 1.40 -35.75
N THR A 248 28.29 0.56 -35.78
CA THR A 248 28.59 -0.37 -36.88
C THR A 248 28.68 -1.81 -36.40
N SER A 249 28.59 -2.76 -37.35
CA SER A 249 28.35 -4.17 -37.03
C SER A 249 29.60 -5.02 -36.74
N THR A 250 30.84 -4.49 -36.81
CA THR A 250 32.08 -5.25 -36.55
C THR A 250 33.10 -4.46 -35.70
N GLU A 251 33.94 -5.18 -34.95
CA GLU A 251 34.99 -4.65 -34.05
C GLU A 251 36.04 -3.78 -34.77
N GLU A 252 36.15 -3.91 -36.11
CA GLU A 252 37.19 -3.26 -36.93
C GLU A 252 36.67 -2.16 -37.87
N GLN A 253 35.37 -1.86 -37.90
CA GLN A 253 34.80 -0.85 -38.80
C GLN A 253 34.38 0.39 -38.02
N LYS A 254 35.37 1.18 -37.60
CA LYS A 254 35.16 2.55 -37.10
C LYS A 254 34.73 3.43 -38.26
N VAL A 255 33.71 4.27 -38.08
CA VAL A 255 33.44 5.36 -39.02
C VAL A 255 34.64 6.31 -38.95
N LYS A 256 35.48 6.26 -39.99
CA LYS A 256 36.64 7.13 -40.16
C LYS A 256 36.22 8.40 -40.88
N ASP A 257 36.83 9.50 -40.44
CA ASP A 257 36.79 10.81 -41.08
C ASP A 257 35.44 11.55 -41.03
N LYS A 258 35.50 12.87 -41.22
CA LYS A 258 34.49 13.93 -41.04
C LYS A 258 33.17 13.79 -41.85
N TYR A 259 32.80 12.59 -42.28
CA TYR A 259 31.67 12.29 -43.16
C TYR A 259 30.36 12.11 -42.38
N VAL A 260 29.74 13.23 -41.99
CA VAL A 260 28.41 13.25 -41.34
C VAL A 260 27.22 13.17 -42.33
N ASP A 261 27.51 12.99 -43.61
CA ASP A 261 26.57 13.09 -44.75
C ASP A 261 26.09 11.74 -45.33
N GLU A 262 26.42 10.63 -44.67
CA GLU A 262 25.92 9.31 -45.09
C GLU A 262 24.43 9.14 -44.72
N THR A 263 23.73 8.27 -45.44
CA THR A 263 22.38 7.83 -45.07
C THR A 263 22.50 6.53 -44.27
N LYS A 264 21.94 6.49 -43.06
CA LYS A 264 21.88 5.29 -42.21
C LYS A 264 20.49 5.08 -41.63
N ALA A 265 20.28 3.93 -41.01
CA ALA A 265 19.02 3.64 -40.33
C ALA A 265 18.80 4.58 -39.13
N ILE A 266 17.53 4.85 -38.83
CA ILE A 266 17.10 5.60 -37.66
C ILE A 266 16.34 4.64 -36.75
N ARG A 267 16.90 4.40 -35.56
CA ARG A 267 16.33 3.53 -34.52
C ARG A 267 16.27 4.30 -33.20
N PRO A 268 15.17 5.02 -32.94
CA PRO A 268 15.03 5.82 -31.73
C PRO A 268 14.53 5.00 -30.54
N ALA A 269 14.58 5.64 -29.37
CA ALA A 269 13.75 5.29 -28.23
C ALA A 269 12.69 6.38 -28.00
N THR A 270 11.63 5.99 -27.30
CA THR A 270 10.62 6.90 -26.74
C THR A 270 10.21 6.41 -25.37
N ASN A 271 9.62 7.29 -24.57
CA ASN A 271 9.01 6.95 -23.30
C ASN A 271 7.50 7.02 -23.43
N LEU A 272 6.79 5.95 -23.09
CA LEU A 272 5.33 5.88 -23.17
C LEU A 272 4.69 6.17 -21.80
N ASN A 273 3.61 6.95 -21.79
CA ASN A 273 2.73 7.14 -20.65
C ASN A 273 1.80 5.95 -20.48
N LEU A 274 1.87 5.29 -19.33
CA LEU A 274 1.07 4.10 -19.02
C LEU A 274 -0.12 4.39 -18.10
N SER A 275 -0.40 5.66 -17.77
CA SER A 275 -1.43 6.00 -16.78
C SER A 275 -2.81 5.43 -17.11
N ASN A 276 -3.15 5.33 -18.40
CA ASN A 276 -4.42 4.78 -18.89
C ASN A 276 -4.28 3.36 -19.48
N VAL A 277 -3.11 2.72 -19.36
CA VAL A 277 -2.87 1.36 -19.85
C VAL A 277 -3.24 0.36 -18.75
N LEU A 278 -4.05 -0.65 -19.07
CA LEU A 278 -4.34 -1.76 -18.17
C LEU A 278 -3.26 -2.83 -18.28
N PHE A 279 -3.02 -3.30 -19.49
CA PHE A 279 -2.05 -4.36 -19.80
C PHE A 279 -1.66 -4.31 -21.29
N ALA A 280 -0.71 -5.16 -21.68
CA ALA A 280 -0.38 -5.47 -23.07
C ALA A 280 -0.60 -6.96 -23.33
N SER A 281 -1.08 -7.30 -24.52
CA SER A 281 -1.27 -8.69 -24.95
C SER A 281 -0.81 -8.87 -26.40
N ALA A 282 -0.23 -10.03 -26.70
CA ALA A 282 0.14 -10.46 -28.04
C ALA A 282 -1.05 -11.03 -28.84
N VAL A 283 -2.25 -11.11 -28.25
CA VAL A 283 -3.44 -11.50 -29.00
C VAL A 283 -3.75 -10.46 -30.08
N SER A 284 -3.97 -10.92 -31.31
CA SER A 284 -4.48 -10.12 -32.41
C SER A 284 -5.84 -10.66 -32.84
N VAL A 285 -6.90 -9.89 -32.62
CA VAL A 285 -8.27 -10.23 -33.09
C VAL A 285 -8.29 -10.32 -34.61
N LYS A 286 -7.54 -9.45 -35.29
CA LYS A 286 -7.49 -9.40 -36.76
C LYS A 286 -6.91 -10.68 -37.37
N SER A 287 -5.84 -11.22 -36.80
CA SER A 287 -5.20 -12.46 -37.30
C SER A 287 -5.74 -13.73 -36.63
N GLY A 288 -6.39 -13.59 -35.48
CA GLY A 288 -6.86 -14.71 -34.65
C GLY A 288 -5.72 -15.52 -34.02
N ARG A 289 -4.56 -14.89 -33.79
CA ARG A 289 -3.33 -15.56 -33.32
C ARG A 289 -2.61 -14.77 -32.22
N ILE A 290 -1.69 -15.43 -31.53
CA ILE A 290 -0.69 -14.81 -30.66
C ILE A 290 0.48 -14.36 -31.55
N GLU A 291 0.73 -13.05 -31.59
CA GLU A 291 1.81 -12.43 -32.36
C GLU A 291 3.14 -12.42 -31.58
N GLU A 292 4.24 -12.06 -32.24
CA GLU A 292 5.54 -11.90 -31.58
C GLU A 292 5.59 -10.68 -30.65
N ALA A 293 4.89 -9.60 -31.02
CA ALA A 293 4.86 -8.35 -30.29
C ALA A 293 3.46 -8.09 -29.72
N MET A 294 3.43 -7.54 -28.51
CA MET A 294 2.19 -7.19 -27.82
C MET A 294 1.62 -5.84 -28.32
N THR A 295 0.32 -5.64 -28.16
CA THR A 295 -0.32 -4.32 -28.31
C THR A 295 -0.89 -3.86 -26.97
N LEU A 296 -0.83 -2.57 -26.70
CA LEU A 296 -1.37 -1.98 -25.47
C LEU A 296 -2.89 -2.03 -25.45
N ARG A 297 -3.47 -2.36 -24.30
CA ARG A 297 -4.91 -2.27 -24.00
C ARG A 297 -5.12 -1.17 -22.97
N LEU A 298 -5.81 -0.11 -23.39
CA LEU A 298 -6.13 1.02 -22.52
C LEU A 298 -7.43 0.78 -21.76
N ASP A 299 -7.66 1.53 -20.69
CA ASP A 299 -8.90 1.46 -19.92
C ASP A 299 -10.12 1.83 -20.78
N GLY A 300 -10.98 0.84 -21.02
CA GLY A 300 -12.19 0.95 -21.83
C GLY A 300 -13.48 1.14 -21.04
N LYS A 301 -13.44 1.35 -19.71
CA LYS A 301 -14.66 1.49 -18.89
C LYS A 301 -15.61 2.58 -19.40
N ASN A 302 -15.06 3.68 -19.92
CA ASN A 302 -15.83 4.81 -20.47
C ASN A 302 -16.15 4.69 -21.97
N LYS A 303 -15.85 3.55 -22.60
CA LYS A 303 -16.05 3.32 -24.04
C LYS A 303 -17.33 2.56 -24.37
N GLY A 304 -18.19 2.28 -23.38
CA GLY A 304 -19.44 1.56 -23.60
C GLY A 304 -19.25 0.12 -24.10
N ILE A 305 -18.11 -0.52 -23.78
CA ILE A 305 -17.77 -1.89 -24.24
C ILE A 305 -18.69 -2.92 -23.59
N GLY A 306 -19.04 -2.70 -22.31
CA GLY A 306 -19.81 -3.64 -21.50
C GLY A 306 -19.00 -4.25 -20.37
N THR A 307 -19.47 -5.36 -19.83
CA THR A 307 -18.82 -6.09 -18.73
C THR A 307 -18.80 -7.58 -19.04
N ALA A 308 -17.81 -8.29 -18.50
CA ALA A 308 -17.75 -9.74 -18.53
C ALA A 308 -17.55 -10.26 -17.12
N THR A 309 -18.27 -11.32 -16.76
CA THR A 309 -18.04 -12.08 -15.55
C THR A 309 -17.74 -13.53 -15.90
N TYR A 310 -16.96 -14.24 -15.08
CA TYR A 310 -16.66 -15.65 -15.32
C TYR A 310 -16.78 -16.50 -14.06
N ASN A 311 -17.06 -17.78 -14.19
CA ASN A 311 -17.13 -18.68 -13.05
C ASN A 311 -16.18 -19.84 -13.28
N ALA A 312 -15.13 -19.96 -12.46
CA ALA A 312 -14.12 -21.00 -12.63
C ALA A 312 -14.71 -22.43 -12.45
N LEU A 313 -15.74 -22.57 -11.61
CA LEU A 313 -16.38 -23.87 -11.34
C LEU A 313 -17.31 -24.30 -12.47
N THR A 314 -18.19 -23.40 -12.93
CA THR A 314 -19.16 -23.72 -14.00
C THR A 314 -18.57 -23.58 -15.40
N LYS A 315 -17.40 -22.94 -15.52
CA LYS A 315 -16.71 -22.64 -16.78
C LYS A 315 -17.54 -21.79 -17.74
N GLU A 316 -18.43 -20.97 -17.17
CA GLU A 316 -19.28 -20.05 -17.92
C GLU A 316 -18.70 -18.65 -17.82
N ILE A 317 -18.73 -17.93 -18.95
CA ILE A 317 -18.41 -16.50 -19.02
C ILE A 317 -19.70 -15.78 -19.38
N LYS A 318 -20.24 -14.96 -18.50
CA LYS A 318 -21.39 -14.11 -18.82
C LYS A 318 -20.91 -12.77 -19.35
N VAL A 319 -21.39 -12.39 -20.52
CA VAL A 319 -21.03 -11.14 -21.15
C VAL A 319 -22.25 -10.26 -21.25
N ASN A 320 -22.15 -9.05 -20.70
CA ASN A 320 -23.11 -7.98 -20.90
C ASN A 320 -22.53 -6.98 -21.90
N ARG A 321 -23.08 -6.93 -23.11
CA ARG A 321 -22.64 -5.98 -24.13
C ARG A 321 -23.06 -4.56 -23.74
N GLY A 322 -22.15 -3.60 -23.85
CA GLY A 322 -22.48 -2.19 -23.70
C GLY A 322 -23.12 -1.58 -24.97
N ASP A 323 -23.18 -0.25 -25.01
CA ASP A 323 -23.86 0.56 -26.02
C ASP A 323 -22.94 1.09 -27.13
N THR A 324 -21.66 0.71 -27.13
CA THR A 324 -20.75 1.11 -28.21
C THR A 324 -21.22 0.62 -29.58
N ALA A 325 -21.02 1.47 -30.59
CA ALA A 325 -21.23 1.16 -32.00
C ALA A 325 -20.09 0.30 -32.58
N ASP A 326 -18.94 0.28 -31.93
CA ASP A 326 -17.78 -0.49 -32.38
C ASP A 326 -17.95 -2.00 -32.14
N THR A 327 -17.08 -2.77 -32.79
CA THR A 327 -17.06 -4.23 -32.61
C THR A 327 -16.42 -4.59 -31.27
N VAL A 328 -17.19 -5.20 -30.38
CA VAL A 328 -16.70 -5.74 -29.12
C VAL A 328 -16.33 -7.21 -29.30
N ASN A 329 -15.15 -7.60 -28.83
CA ASN A 329 -14.68 -8.98 -28.83
C ASN A 329 -14.44 -9.44 -27.39
N LEU A 330 -14.91 -10.65 -27.05
CA LEU A 330 -14.47 -11.36 -25.86
C LEU A 330 -13.17 -12.09 -26.19
N ILE A 331 -12.16 -11.95 -25.34
CA ILE A 331 -10.89 -12.64 -25.44
C ILE A 331 -10.61 -13.42 -24.17
N VAL A 332 -10.13 -14.65 -24.34
CA VAL A 332 -9.65 -15.54 -23.29
C VAL A 332 -8.27 -16.04 -23.70
N GLN A 333 -7.22 -15.54 -23.07
CA GLN A 333 -5.83 -15.93 -23.32
C GLN A 333 -5.32 -16.84 -22.21
N TYR A 334 -4.67 -17.94 -22.57
CA TYR A 334 -4.19 -18.95 -21.62
C TYR A 334 -3.09 -19.81 -22.22
N LYS A 335 -2.40 -20.60 -21.39
CA LYS A 335 -1.38 -21.55 -21.83
C LYS A 335 -1.86 -22.97 -21.62
N SER A 336 -1.82 -23.79 -22.68
CA SER A 336 -2.24 -25.20 -22.64
C SER A 336 -1.13 -26.10 -23.18
N GLY A 337 -0.72 -27.12 -22.42
CA GLY A 337 0.36 -28.02 -22.84
C GLY A 337 1.70 -27.30 -23.09
N GLY A 338 1.91 -26.15 -22.44
CA GLY A 338 3.08 -25.29 -22.64
C GLY A 338 3.00 -24.36 -23.87
N GLN A 339 1.91 -24.36 -24.63
CA GLN A 339 1.71 -23.47 -25.78
C GLN A 339 0.76 -22.31 -25.45
N GLU A 340 1.14 -21.10 -25.81
CA GLU A 340 0.29 -19.90 -25.69
C GLU A 340 -0.90 -20.03 -26.64
N THR A 341 -2.11 -19.87 -26.10
CA THR A 341 -3.38 -20.14 -26.78
C THR A 341 -4.36 -19.00 -26.51
N LEU A 342 -5.35 -18.84 -27.40
CA LEU A 342 -6.46 -17.93 -27.19
C LEU A 342 -7.79 -18.54 -27.64
N TYR A 343 -8.86 -18.03 -27.08
CA TYR A 343 -10.21 -18.08 -27.63
C TYR A 343 -10.71 -16.64 -27.78
N GLY A 344 -11.31 -16.34 -28.93
CA GLY A 344 -11.84 -15.01 -29.20
C GLY A 344 -13.13 -15.11 -30.01
N CYS A 345 -14.13 -14.31 -29.65
CA CYS A 345 -15.37 -14.23 -30.42
C CYS A 345 -15.98 -12.81 -30.37
N PRO A 346 -16.65 -12.37 -31.45
CA PRO A 346 -17.37 -11.10 -31.45
C PRO A 346 -18.63 -11.20 -30.58
N ILE A 347 -18.97 -10.10 -29.92
CA ILE A 347 -20.12 -9.97 -29.02
C ILE A 347 -21.14 -9.01 -29.64
N GLU A 348 -22.15 -9.56 -30.31
CA GLU A 348 -23.24 -8.79 -30.94
C GLU A 348 -24.37 -8.46 -29.95
N ARG A 349 -24.52 -9.25 -28.88
CA ARG A 349 -25.50 -9.05 -27.80
C ARG A 349 -24.99 -9.66 -26.50
N SER A 350 -25.59 -9.27 -25.38
CA SER A 350 -25.35 -9.94 -24.10
C SER A 350 -25.70 -11.43 -24.19
N GLN A 351 -24.81 -12.27 -23.70
CA GLN A 351 -24.92 -13.73 -23.81
C GLN A 351 -24.00 -14.44 -22.82
N ASP A 352 -24.35 -15.67 -22.49
CA ASP A 352 -23.46 -16.59 -21.80
C ASP A 352 -22.60 -17.32 -22.83
N VAL A 353 -21.28 -17.24 -22.67
CA VAL A 353 -20.29 -17.86 -23.53
C VAL A 353 -19.70 -19.07 -22.82
N LYS A 354 -19.82 -20.23 -23.47
CA LYS A 354 -19.13 -21.46 -23.08
C LYS A 354 -17.94 -21.67 -23.99
N LEU A 355 -16.78 -21.95 -23.40
CA LEU A 355 -15.62 -22.34 -24.18
C LEU A 355 -15.87 -23.69 -24.85
N PRO A 356 -15.39 -23.90 -26.10
CA PRO A 356 -15.56 -25.16 -26.81
C PRO A 356 -14.70 -26.30 -26.24
N TYR A 357 -13.85 -26.02 -25.25
CA TYR A 357 -12.92 -26.96 -24.63
C TYR A 357 -13.27 -27.16 -23.16
N GLU A 358 -13.59 -28.39 -22.77
CA GLU A 358 -14.02 -28.69 -21.39
C GLU A 358 -12.89 -28.60 -20.36
N ASP A 359 -11.62 -28.67 -20.76
CA ASP A 359 -10.47 -28.73 -19.83
C ASP A 359 -9.86 -27.36 -19.46
N VAL A 360 -10.45 -26.25 -19.92
CA VAL A 360 -9.90 -24.91 -19.64
C VAL A 360 -10.26 -24.46 -18.23
N ASP A 361 -9.24 -24.15 -17.44
CA ASP A 361 -9.35 -23.55 -16.10
C ASP A 361 -9.39 -22.02 -16.22
N LEU A 362 -10.59 -21.43 -16.13
CA LEU A 362 -10.79 -19.99 -16.30
C LEU A 362 -10.03 -19.14 -15.27
N SER A 363 -9.71 -19.69 -14.09
CA SER A 363 -8.94 -18.97 -13.06
C SER A 363 -7.49 -18.70 -13.46
N LYS A 364 -6.98 -19.42 -14.46
CA LYS A 364 -5.64 -19.26 -15.03
C LYS A 364 -5.63 -18.54 -16.37
N CYS A 365 -6.80 -18.13 -16.84
CA CYS A 365 -6.94 -17.37 -18.07
C CYS A 365 -6.83 -15.87 -17.77
N LYS A 366 -6.40 -15.11 -18.77
CA LYS A 366 -6.64 -13.66 -18.83
C LYS A 366 -7.86 -13.44 -19.71
N ILE A 367 -8.89 -12.82 -19.16
CA ILE A 367 -10.21 -12.69 -19.79
C ILE A 367 -10.60 -11.22 -19.82
N TRP A 368 -10.99 -10.72 -20.99
CA TRP A 368 -11.42 -9.34 -21.14
C TRP A 368 -12.34 -9.15 -22.34
N LEU A 369 -13.09 -8.05 -22.34
CA LEU A 369 -13.69 -7.50 -23.55
C LEU A 369 -12.76 -6.44 -24.13
N GLU A 370 -12.58 -6.41 -25.44
CA GLU A 370 -11.89 -5.31 -26.12
C GLU A 370 -12.65 -4.77 -27.33
N THR A 371 -12.41 -3.50 -27.62
CA THR A 371 -12.80 -2.83 -28.86
C THR A 371 -11.61 -2.08 -29.44
N THR A 372 -11.61 -1.87 -30.75
CA THR A 372 -10.69 -0.95 -31.43
C THR A 372 -11.48 0.27 -31.85
N ASP A 373 -11.12 1.42 -31.30
CA ASP A 373 -11.78 2.70 -31.60
C ASP A 373 -11.26 3.26 -32.94
N LEU A 374 -11.92 4.28 -33.48
CA LEU A 374 -11.55 5.00 -34.70
C LEU A 374 -10.15 5.63 -34.62
N ASP A 375 -9.63 5.84 -33.41
CA ASP A 375 -8.28 6.34 -33.16
C ASP A 375 -7.17 5.28 -33.37
N GLY A 376 -7.57 4.02 -33.63
CA GLY A 376 -6.67 2.89 -33.86
C GLY A 376 -6.13 2.23 -32.59
N LEU A 377 -6.45 2.75 -31.40
CA LEU A 377 -6.08 2.14 -30.12
C LEU A 377 -7.08 1.07 -29.70
N ILE A 378 -6.58 0.14 -28.88
CA ILE A 378 -7.39 -0.93 -28.29
C ILE A 378 -7.74 -0.55 -26.86
N TYR A 379 -9.02 -0.60 -26.54
CA TYR A 379 -9.55 -0.37 -25.19
C TYR A 379 -10.14 -1.67 -24.66
N ALA A 380 -9.92 -1.95 -23.37
CA ALA A 380 -10.33 -3.21 -22.75
C ALA A 380 -11.06 -3.00 -21.41
N VAL A 381 -11.91 -3.97 -21.07
CA VAL A 381 -12.51 -4.16 -19.76
C VAL A 381 -12.25 -5.59 -19.33
N GLU A 382 -11.43 -5.77 -18.29
CA GLU A 382 -11.11 -7.10 -17.73
C GLU A 382 -12.36 -7.75 -17.12
N ALA A 383 -12.47 -9.07 -17.24
CA ALA A 383 -13.58 -9.82 -16.67
C ALA A 383 -13.39 -10.07 -15.16
N THR A 384 -14.49 -10.12 -14.42
CA THR A 384 -14.49 -10.38 -12.97
C THR A 384 -15.10 -11.75 -12.66
N GLU A 385 -14.59 -12.50 -11.69
CA GLU A 385 -15.21 -13.79 -11.35
C GLU A 385 -16.54 -13.64 -10.56
N GLU A 386 -17.54 -14.46 -10.90
CA GLU A 386 -18.96 -14.35 -10.48
C GLU A 386 -19.19 -14.57 -8.98
N ASN A 387 -18.20 -15.08 -8.25
CA ASN A 387 -18.22 -15.23 -6.80
C ASN A 387 -17.01 -14.57 -6.12
N GLY A 388 -16.37 -13.63 -6.82
CA GLY A 388 -15.18 -12.91 -6.39
C GLY A 388 -14.46 -12.42 -7.62
N GLY A 389 -14.52 -11.12 -7.91
CA GLY A 389 -13.71 -10.50 -8.96
C GLY A 389 -12.24 -10.92 -8.87
N THR A 390 -11.49 -10.73 -9.96
CA THR A 390 -10.01 -10.63 -9.93
C THR A 390 -9.53 -10.16 -8.56
N PRO A 391 -8.52 -10.80 -7.94
CA PRO A 391 -8.26 -10.69 -6.51
C PRO A 391 -8.41 -9.23 -6.14
N ALA A 392 -9.53 -8.93 -5.46
CA ALA A 392 -9.59 -7.72 -4.67
C ALA A 392 -8.25 -7.71 -3.94
N GLU A 393 -7.60 -6.54 -3.80
CA GLU A 393 -6.69 -6.35 -2.68
C GLU A 393 -7.28 -7.13 -1.52
N GLU A 394 -6.61 -8.22 -1.19
CA GLU A 394 -7.20 -9.32 -0.47
C GLU A 394 -7.77 -8.65 0.77
N HIS A 395 -9.10 -8.72 1.00
CA HIS A 395 -9.73 -8.03 2.13
C HIS A 395 -9.35 -8.80 3.41
N THR A 396 -8.06 -8.72 3.72
CA THR A 396 -7.23 -9.44 4.68
C THR A 396 -6.95 -8.59 5.90
N GLY A 397 -7.29 -7.32 5.81
CA GLY A 397 -7.21 -6.42 6.92
C GLY A 397 -8.05 -6.93 8.10
N SER A 398 -7.49 -6.83 9.29
CA SER A 398 -8.20 -7.18 10.51
C SER A 398 -9.27 -6.14 10.81
N HIS A 399 -10.47 -6.60 11.12
CA HIS A 399 -11.59 -5.75 11.52
C HIS A 399 -11.74 -5.79 13.03
N LEU A 400 -12.00 -4.62 13.63
CA LEU A 400 -12.50 -4.58 15.01
C LEU A 400 -13.95 -5.09 15.12
N ILE A 401 -14.61 -5.30 13.99
CA ILE A 401 -15.98 -5.80 13.87
C ILE A 401 -15.94 -7.31 13.66
N VAL A 402 -16.53 -8.05 14.59
CA VAL A 402 -16.72 -9.50 14.46
C VAL A 402 -17.97 -9.76 13.63
N LEU A 403 -17.81 -10.46 12.50
CA LEU A 403 -18.93 -10.88 11.68
C LEU A 403 -19.76 -11.97 12.41
N PRO A 404 -21.10 -11.92 12.37
CA PRO A 404 -21.94 -13.04 12.77
C PRO A 404 -21.58 -14.30 11.97
N GLN A 405 -21.78 -15.47 12.58
CA GLN A 405 -21.46 -16.75 11.95
C GLN A 405 -22.14 -16.89 10.57
N GLY A 406 -21.35 -17.08 9.52
CA GLY A 406 -21.84 -17.21 8.14
C GLY A 406 -22.03 -15.89 7.38
N ALA A 407 -21.82 -14.73 8.00
CA ALA A 407 -21.79 -13.46 7.28
C ALA A 407 -20.45 -13.27 6.55
N THR A 408 -20.50 -12.66 5.37
CA THR A 408 -19.33 -12.39 4.52
C THR A 408 -19.29 -10.94 4.08
N TRP A 409 -18.08 -10.40 3.93
CA TRP A 409 -17.86 -9.10 3.32
C TRP A 409 -18.16 -9.12 1.81
N THR A 410 -18.83 -8.09 1.32
CA THR A 410 -19.17 -7.92 -0.10
C THR A 410 -18.42 -6.73 -0.69
N GLY A 411 -17.64 -6.96 -1.74
CA GLY A 411 -16.89 -5.90 -2.42
C GLY A 411 -17.82 -5.01 -3.23
N ILE A 412 -17.70 -3.68 -3.06
CA ILE A 412 -18.45 -2.68 -3.82
C ILE A 412 -17.51 -1.57 -4.31
N ASN A 413 -17.77 -1.04 -5.50
CA ASN A 413 -17.00 0.07 -6.09
C ASN A 413 -17.79 1.39 -6.13
N SER A 414 -19.00 1.40 -5.58
CA SER A 414 -19.91 2.54 -5.56
C SER A 414 -20.89 2.40 -4.39
N LEU A 415 -21.47 3.53 -3.97
CA LEU A 415 -22.40 3.60 -2.84
C LEU A 415 -23.81 3.92 -3.37
N ASP A 416 -24.65 2.89 -3.49
CA ASP A 416 -26.07 3.05 -3.78
C ASP A 416 -26.84 3.33 -2.46
N ASN A 417 -27.84 4.19 -2.52
CA ASN A 417 -28.76 4.44 -1.41
C ASN A 417 -29.67 3.22 -1.13
N ASN A 418 -29.73 2.22 -2.01
CA ASN A 418 -30.51 0.99 -1.84
C ASN A 418 -29.70 -0.20 -1.28
N LEU A 419 -28.45 0.00 -0.87
CA LEU A 419 -27.66 -1.05 -0.22
C LEU A 419 -28.41 -1.56 1.03
N SER A 420 -28.77 -2.84 1.04
CA SER A 420 -29.45 -3.47 2.17
C SER A 420 -28.53 -3.57 3.39
N ALA A 421 -29.09 -3.93 4.55
CA ALA A 421 -28.29 -4.32 5.71
C ALA A 421 -27.25 -5.39 5.31
N GLY A 422 -26.00 -5.22 5.71
CA GLY A 422 -24.91 -6.09 5.26
C GLY A 422 -23.52 -5.53 5.56
N TYR A 423 -22.51 -6.29 5.14
CA TYR A 423 -21.10 -6.01 5.35
C TYR A 423 -20.43 -5.78 4.01
N TYR A 424 -19.91 -4.58 3.79
CA TYR A 424 -19.38 -4.14 2.51
C TYR A 424 -17.96 -3.60 2.64
N TYR A 425 -17.13 -3.79 1.63
CA TYR A 425 -15.82 -3.15 1.56
C TYR A 425 -15.62 -2.46 0.21
N LEU A 426 -14.95 -1.31 0.22
CA LEU A 426 -14.64 -0.60 -1.01
C LEU A 426 -13.54 -1.32 -1.80
N THR A 427 -13.79 -1.55 -3.08
CA THR A 427 -12.79 -2.06 -4.02
C THR A 427 -12.12 -0.94 -4.81
N ASP A 428 -12.69 0.27 -4.79
CA ASP A 428 -12.16 1.46 -5.47
C ASP A 428 -12.59 2.73 -4.72
N ASN A 429 -11.97 3.86 -5.06
CA ASN A 429 -12.37 5.18 -4.57
C ASN A 429 -13.75 5.55 -5.10
N VAL A 430 -14.60 6.09 -4.23
CA VAL A 430 -15.97 6.52 -4.55
C VAL A 430 -16.02 8.03 -4.67
N ASN A 431 -16.55 8.52 -5.80
CA ASN A 431 -16.83 9.94 -6.01
C ASN A 431 -18.32 10.18 -5.94
N LEU A 432 -18.78 10.94 -4.95
CA LEU A 432 -20.18 11.29 -4.76
C LEU A 432 -20.47 12.68 -5.35
N THR A 433 -21.64 12.82 -5.95
CA THR A 433 -22.20 14.12 -6.35
C THR A 433 -23.42 14.50 -5.50
N GLU A 434 -23.89 13.60 -4.64
CA GLU A 434 -24.98 13.81 -3.70
C GLU A 434 -24.71 13.07 -2.39
N THR A 435 -25.25 13.59 -1.27
CA THR A 435 -25.13 12.94 0.05
C THR A 435 -25.57 11.48 0.00
N TRP A 436 -24.70 10.58 0.45
CA TRP A 436 -25.05 9.17 0.60
C TRP A 436 -25.82 8.92 1.89
N ILE A 437 -26.89 8.14 1.81
CA ILE A 437 -27.78 7.85 2.93
C ILE A 437 -27.79 6.34 3.18
N PRO A 438 -26.94 5.81 4.08
CA PRO A 438 -26.88 4.39 4.35
C PRO A 438 -28.22 3.87 4.89
N GLN A 439 -28.60 2.66 4.48
CA GLN A 439 -29.72 1.94 5.10
C GLN A 439 -29.37 1.47 6.50
N ASN A 440 -30.39 1.05 7.24
CA ASN A 440 -30.19 0.55 8.60
C ASN A 440 -29.30 -0.71 8.59
N ASN A 441 -28.34 -0.77 9.52
CA ASN A 441 -27.40 -1.87 9.73
C ASN A 441 -26.46 -2.13 8.53
N VAL A 442 -26.06 -1.07 7.82
CA VAL A 442 -24.96 -1.14 6.86
C VAL A 442 -23.64 -1.02 7.63
N VAL A 443 -22.73 -1.95 7.38
CA VAL A 443 -21.34 -1.93 7.85
C VAL A 443 -20.43 -1.76 6.64
N LEU A 444 -19.64 -0.70 6.63
CA LEU A 444 -18.73 -0.37 5.53
C LEU A 444 -17.28 -0.35 6.00
N CYS A 445 -16.44 -1.15 5.37
CA CYS A 445 -15.00 -1.04 5.41
C CYS A 445 -14.52 -0.15 4.27
N LEU A 446 -13.78 0.93 4.58
CA LEU A 446 -13.17 1.78 3.57
C LEU A 446 -12.04 1.07 2.81
N ASN A 447 -11.43 0.06 3.41
CA ASN A 447 -10.39 -0.77 2.78
C ASN A 447 -9.28 0.06 2.12
N GLY A 448 -8.82 1.12 2.80
CA GLY A 448 -7.81 2.03 2.28
C GLY A 448 -8.27 2.96 1.16
N LYS A 449 -9.56 2.93 0.79
CA LYS A 449 -10.14 3.75 -0.29
C LYS A 449 -10.80 5.02 0.22
N LYS A 450 -10.99 5.98 -0.68
CA LYS A 450 -11.56 7.29 -0.39
C LYS A 450 -13.02 7.38 -0.82
N ILE A 451 -13.83 8.06 -0.02
CA ILE A 451 -15.14 8.57 -0.41
C ILE A 451 -15.01 10.10 -0.50
N THR A 452 -15.16 10.63 -1.71
CA THR A 452 -14.97 12.07 -2.00
C THR A 452 -16.28 12.72 -2.43
N MET A 453 -16.72 13.75 -1.69
CA MET A 453 -17.87 14.58 -2.07
C MET A 453 -17.47 15.70 -3.04
N ASN A 454 -18.12 15.73 -4.21
CA ASN A 454 -17.88 16.70 -5.29
C ASN A 454 -18.97 17.79 -5.40
N ALA A 455 -19.95 17.79 -4.50
CA ALA A 455 -20.99 18.82 -4.38
C ALA A 455 -20.90 19.57 -3.03
N LYS A 456 -21.68 20.65 -2.88
CA LYS A 456 -21.77 21.40 -1.61
C LYS A 456 -22.84 20.78 -0.70
N GLN A 457 -22.57 19.59 -0.18
CA GLN A 457 -23.49 18.79 0.62
C GLN A 457 -22.71 17.94 1.63
N ASP A 458 -23.38 17.38 2.63
CA ASP A 458 -22.72 16.45 3.56
C ASP A 458 -22.29 15.17 2.82
N VAL A 459 -21.17 14.54 3.19
CA VAL A 459 -20.73 13.30 2.50
C VAL A 459 -21.69 12.15 2.81
N ILE A 460 -21.99 11.93 4.09
CA ILE A 460 -22.88 10.86 4.56
C ILE A 460 -23.91 11.44 5.53
N PHE A 461 -25.19 11.06 5.37
CA PHE A 461 -26.26 11.36 6.31
C PHE A 461 -26.88 10.08 6.90
N VAL A 462 -26.67 9.87 8.20
CA VAL A 462 -27.27 8.76 8.95
C VAL A 462 -28.60 9.23 9.53
N MET A 463 -29.70 8.75 8.94
CA MET A 463 -31.07 9.13 9.33
C MET A 463 -31.48 8.62 10.73
N PRO A 464 -32.48 9.26 11.37
CA PRO A 464 -33.07 8.78 12.62
C PRO A 464 -33.48 7.30 12.56
N GLY A 465 -33.16 6.55 13.61
CA GLY A 465 -33.49 5.12 13.72
C GLY A 465 -32.65 4.17 12.86
N ARG A 466 -31.65 4.67 12.13
CA ARG A 466 -30.69 3.85 11.39
C ARG A 466 -29.36 3.72 12.13
N THR A 467 -28.74 2.56 12.03
CA THR A 467 -27.36 2.30 12.46
C THR A 467 -26.46 2.18 11.24
N PHE A 468 -25.36 2.94 11.23
CA PHE A 468 -24.30 2.83 10.23
C PHE A 468 -22.96 2.62 10.94
N THR A 469 -22.21 1.62 10.50
CA THR A 469 -20.87 1.33 11.04
C THR A 469 -19.80 1.53 9.98
N LEU A 470 -18.77 2.29 10.32
CA LEU A 470 -17.59 2.55 9.50
C LEU A 470 -16.36 1.93 10.14
N THR A 471 -15.58 1.24 9.32
CA THR A 471 -14.28 0.68 9.70
C THR A 471 -13.28 0.84 8.58
N ASP A 472 -12.02 0.57 8.88
CA ASP A 472 -10.97 0.38 7.90
C ASP A 472 -10.03 -0.71 8.42
N CYS A 473 -9.53 -1.52 7.50
CA CYS A 473 -8.77 -2.72 7.80
C CYS A 473 -7.33 -2.65 7.25
N GLN A 474 -6.98 -1.58 6.53
CA GLN A 474 -5.68 -1.41 5.89
C GLN A 474 -4.73 -0.57 6.75
N GLU A 475 -3.42 -0.77 6.56
CA GLU A 475 -2.40 0.05 7.23
C GLU A 475 -2.49 1.53 6.82
N ILE A 476 -2.77 1.76 5.54
CA ILE A 476 -3.10 3.08 5.02
C ILE A 476 -4.62 3.21 5.07
N ALA A 477 -5.11 3.86 6.12
CA ALA A 477 -6.53 4.02 6.33
C ALA A 477 -7.19 4.83 5.20
N GLY A 478 -8.37 4.38 4.77
CA GLY A 478 -9.24 5.08 3.85
C GLY A 478 -9.81 6.37 4.42
N GLU A 479 -10.34 7.23 3.55
CA GLU A 479 -10.67 8.62 3.89
C GLU A 479 -12.07 9.04 3.42
N ILE A 480 -12.83 9.71 4.29
CA ILE A 480 -14.06 10.45 3.95
C ILE A 480 -13.74 11.94 3.89
N THR A 481 -13.86 12.54 2.71
CA THR A 481 -13.40 13.91 2.43
C THR A 481 -14.30 14.65 1.44
N HIS A 482 -14.17 15.99 1.43
CA HIS A 482 -14.62 16.82 0.33
C HIS A 482 -13.52 17.02 -0.71
N ASN A 483 -13.93 17.24 -1.96
CA ASN A 483 -13.03 17.78 -2.97
C ASN A 483 -12.78 19.27 -2.71
N LYS A 484 -11.65 19.79 -3.19
CA LYS A 484 -11.22 21.18 -2.99
C LYS A 484 -12.30 22.18 -3.45
N GLY A 485 -12.65 23.12 -2.56
CA GLY A 485 -13.64 24.18 -2.84
C GLY A 485 -15.10 23.73 -2.71
N LYS A 486 -15.34 22.49 -2.25
CA LYS A 486 -16.66 22.01 -1.86
C LYS A 486 -16.82 22.15 -0.36
N THR A 487 -18.07 22.32 0.08
CA THR A 487 -18.39 22.61 1.49
C THR A 487 -19.52 21.74 1.98
N GLY A 488 -19.42 21.25 3.20
CA GLY A 488 -20.35 20.33 3.83
C GLY A 488 -19.70 19.64 5.01
N ARG A 489 -20.49 18.86 5.76
CA ARG A 489 -19.99 18.03 6.86
C ARG A 489 -19.45 16.72 6.31
N GLY A 490 -18.46 16.14 6.97
CA GLY A 490 -18.06 14.75 6.69
C GLY A 490 -19.24 13.81 6.93
N ILE A 491 -19.75 13.78 8.16
CA ILE A 491 -20.89 12.97 8.58
C ILE A 491 -21.93 13.86 9.26
N ASN A 492 -23.18 13.74 8.85
CA ASN A 492 -24.34 14.21 9.61
C ASN A 492 -25.03 12.99 10.22
N ASN A 493 -25.14 12.93 11.55
CA ASN A 493 -25.70 11.79 12.26
C ASN A 493 -26.89 12.18 13.12
N GLU A 494 -28.07 11.68 12.75
CA GLU A 494 -29.31 11.71 13.56
C GLU A 494 -29.72 10.31 14.04
N GLY A 495 -29.02 9.26 13.62
CA GLY A 495 -29.22 7.87 14.02
C GLY A 495 -28.14 7.37 14.98
N THR A 496 -27.61 6.18 14.72
CA THR A 496 -26.44 5.61 15.42
C THR A 496 -25.28 5.48 14.43
N PHE A 497 -24.20 6.20 14.67
CA PHE A 497 -22.97 6.10 13.90
C PHE A 497 -21.90 5.42 14.76
N ILE A 498 -21.26 4.38 14.23
CA ILE A 498 -20.17 3.68 14.91
C ILE A 498 -18.93 3.78 14.03
N MET A 499 -17.83 4.29 14.55
CA MET A 499 -16.56 4.39 13.83
C MET A 499 -15.45 3.73 14.64
N CYS A 500 -14.85 2.69 14.08
CA CYS A 500 -13.76 1.94 14.72
C CYS A 500 -12.44 1.98 13.93
N GLY A 501 -12.47 2.46 12.68
CA GLY A 501 -11.31 2.64 11.81
C GLY A 501 -11.62 3.63 10.68
N GLY A 502 -10.59 4.01 9.93
CA GLY A 502 -10.69 4.98 8.83
C GLY A 502 -10.43 6.42 9.27
N VAL A 503 -10.41 7.32 8.30
CA VAL A 503 -10.15 8.76 8.50
C VAL A 503 -11.33 9.60 8.00
N ILE A 504 -11.80 10.54 8.82
CA ILE A 504 -12.67 11.63 8.38
C ILE A 504 -11.82 12.90 8.36
N SER A 505 -11.51 13.41 7.18
CA SER A 505 -10.60 14.56 7.05
C SER A 505 -10.91 15.49 5.91
N ASN A 506 -10.36 16.71 6.01
CA ASN A 506 -10.43 17.74 4.99
C ASN A 506 -11.87 18.13 4.58
N ASN A 507 -12.83 17.95 5.49
CA ASN A 507 -14.20 18.43 5.31
C ASN A 507 -14.31 19.88 5.77
N ASP A 508 -14.95 20.72 4.95
CA ASP A 508 -15.06 22.16 5.20
C ASP A 508 -16.53 22.61 5.30
N ASN A 509 -16.99 22.84 6.52
CA ASN A 509 -18.28 23.46 6.80
C ASN A 509 -18.11 24.91 7.27
N SER A 510 -17.45 25.74 6.46
CA SER A 510 -17.10 27.15 6.74
C SER A 510 -18.29 28.07 7.09
N LEU A 511 -19.54 27.65 6.87
CA LEU A 511 -20.74 28.41 7.24
C LEU A 511 -21.61 27.71 8.31
N GLY A 512 -21.10 26.64 8.92
CA GLY A 512 -21.86 25.80 9.84
C GLY A 512 -21.05 25.23 10.99
N THR A 513 -21.67 24.26 11.67
CA THR A 513 -21.12 23.50 12.80
C THR A 513 -20.81 22.05 12.39
N GLY A 514 -19.83 21.44 13.05
CA GLY A 514 -19.46 20.04 12.81
C GLY A 514 -18.75 19.86 11.48
N GLY A 515 -17.47 20.22 11.38
CA GLY A 515 -16.70 20.08 10.15
C GLY A 515 -16.55 18.61 9.75
N GLY A 516 -16.01 17.81 10.66
CA GLY A 516 -15.91 16.36 10.49
C GLY A 516 -17.26 15.67 10.72
N VAL A 517 -17.79 15.76 11.93
CA VAL A 517 -19.03 15.10 12.35
C VAL A 517 -19.97 16.07 13.04
N TYR A 518 -21.23 16.09 12.63
CA TYR A 518 -22.33 16.70 13.38
C TYR A 518 -23.23 15.59 13.93
N ASN A 519 -23.32 15.48 15.26
CA ASN A 519 -24.01 14.40 15.94
C ASN A 519 -25.23 14.91 16.73
N GLU A 520 -26.43 14.61 16.26
CA GLU A 520 -27.67 14.72 17.05
C GLU A 520 -28.12 13.36 17.64
N GLY A 521 -27.65 12.26 17.05
CA GLY A 521 -27.94 10.89 17.50
C GLY A 521 -26.92 10.31 18.49
N CYS A 522 -26.61 9.03 18.34
CA CYS A 522 -25.53 8.36 19.08
C CYS A 522 -24.31 8.21 18.18
N PHE A 523 -23.14 8.66 18.62
CA PHE A 523 -21.87 8.44 17.93
C PHE A 523 -20.89 7.69 18.83
N GLU A 524 -20.45 6.52 18.39
CA GLU A 524 -19.42 5.71 19.05
C GLU A 524 -18.11 5.79 18.27
N LEU A 525 -17.04 6.25 18.93
CA LEU A 525 -15.70 6.39 18.35
C LEU A 525 -14.70 5.54 19.13
N SER A 526 -14.00 4.64 18.42
CA SER A 526 -13.10 3.67 19.03
C SER A 526 -11.97 3.26 18.08
N GLY A 527 -11.08 2.38 18.55
CA GLY A 527 -10.08 1.74 17.71
C GLY A 527 -9.07 2.71 17.11
N SER A 528 -8.73 2.48 15.84
CA SER A 528 -7.77 3.27 15.06
C SER A 528 -8.41 4.46 14.33
N ALA A 529 -9.69 4.75 14.57
CA ALA A 529 -10.42 5.81 13.89
C ALA A 529 -9.77 7.20 14.10
N VAL A 530 -9.74 8.01 13.03
CA VAL A 530 -9.14 9.35 13.04
C VAL A 530 -10.12 10.40 12.50
N ILE A 531 -10.25 11.53 13.20
CA ILE A 531 -10.95 12.73 12.71
C ILE A 531 -9.94 13.87 12.68
N SER A 532 -9.51 14.27 11.48
CA SER A 532 -8.38 15.19 11.33
C SER A 532 -8.55 16.27 10.27
N GLY A 533 -8.03 17.47 10.53
CA GLY A 533 -7.96 18.52 9.50
C GLY A 533 -9.32 19.03 8.99
N ASN A 534 -10.39 18.84 9.76
CA ASN A 534 -11.72 19.33 9.39
C ASN A 534 -11.94 20.76 9.87
N ASN A 535 -12.76 21.52 9.14
CA ASN A 535 -13.02 22.93 9.37
C ASN A 535 -14.51 23.19 9.59
N ALA A 536 -14.85 23.90 10.66
CA ALA A 536 -16.18 24.45 10.91
C ALA A 536 -16.10 25.97 11.05
N GLY A 537 -16.98 26.71 10.38
CA GLY A 537 -17.07 28.17 10.53
C GLY A 537 -17.51 28.60 11.93
N TYR A 538 -18.34 27.77 12.58
CA TYR A 538 -18.82 27.99 13.94
C TYR A 538 -18.11 27.06 14.92
N GLU A 539 -18.84 26.24 15.67
CA GLU A 539 -18.29 25.34 16.70
C GLU A 539 -18.14 23.89 16.21
N GLY A 540 -17.24 23.14 16.87
CA GLY A 540 -17.05 21.70 16.60
C GLY A 540 -16.33 21.44 15.29
N GLY A 541 -15.04 21.81 15.21
CA GLY A 541 -14.22 21.59 14.01
C GLY A 541 -14.16 20.11 13.63
N GLY A 542 -13.78 19.27 14.60
CA GLY A 542 -13.82 17.82 14.47
C GLY A 542 -15.24 17.30 14.65
N ILE A 543 -15.80 17.48 15.85
CA ILE A 543 -17.13 16.99 16.24
C ILE A 543 -17.95 18.12 16.86
N TYR A 544 -19.17 18.31 16.37
CA TYR A 544 -20.23 19.02 17.08
C TYR A 544 -21.22 17.99 17.64
N ASN A 545 -21.29 17.86 18.96
CA ASN A 545 -22.15 16.90 19.66
C ASN A 545 -23.34 17.59 20.32
N LYS A 546 -24.55 17.23 19.89
CA LYS A 546 -25.84 17.58 20.50
C LYS A 546 -26.51 16.35 21.12
N GLY A 547 -26.25 15.16 20.57
CA GLY A 547 -26.74 13.87 21.04
C GLY A 547 -25.83 13.23 22.10
N THR A 548 -25.50 11.95 21.92
CA THR A 548 -24.56 11.22 22.79
C THR A 548 -23.31 10.87 22.03
N LEU A 549 -22.13 11.20 22.59
CA LEU A 549 -20.83 10.78 22.10
C LEU A 549 -20.21 9.79 23.09
N ILE A 550 -19.84 8.61 22.61
CA ILE A 550 -19.12 7.58 23.37
C ILE A 550 -17.76 7.42 22.71
N MET A 551 -16.67 7.71 23.43
CA MET A 551 -15.31 7.60 22.91
C MET A 551 -14.48 6.70 23.82
N SER A 552 -14.07 5.55 23.30
CA SER A 552 -13.21 4.58 24.01
C SER A 552 -11.77 4.54 23.49
N GLY A 553 -11.53 5.17 22.33
CA GLY A 553 -10.25 5.23 21.64
C GLY A 553 -10.32 6.22 20.46
N GLY A 554 -9.44 6.06 19.48
CA GLY A 554 -9.35 6.94 18.32
C GLY A 554 -8.63 8.27 18.58
N THR A 555 -8.39 9.01 17.50
CA THR A 555 -7.67 10.29 17.51
C THR A 555 -8.48 11.43 16.88
N ILE A 556 -8.53 12.58 17.55
CA ILE A 556 -9.14 13.82 17.05
C ILE A 556 -8.08 14.93 17.06
N GLU A 557 -7.62 15.34 15.88
CA GLU A 557 -6.51 16.29 15.76
C GLU A 557 -6.61 17.30 14.62
N LYS A 558 -5.86 18.41 14.72
CA LYS A 558 -5.72 19.40 13.63
C LYS A 558 -7.02 19.99 13.10
N ASN A 559 -8.13 19.87 13.84
CA ASN A 559 -9.41 20.40 13.43
C ASN A 559 -9.55 21.87 13.84
N HIS A 560 -10.35 22.62 13.08
CA HIS A 560 -10.52 24.07 13.21
C HIS A 560 -11.97 24.48 13.46
N SER A 561 -12.16 25.36 14.43
CA SER A 561 -13.43 26.06 14.71
C SER A 561 -13.23 27.56 14.58
N GLY A 562 -13.96 28.20 13.67
CA GLY A 562 -13.86 29.63 13.38
C GLY A 562 -14.33 30.54 14.52
N ARG A 563 -15.18 30.03 15.42
CA ARG A 563 -15.63 30.75 16.63
C ARG A 563 -14.81 30.44 17.89
N GLY A 564 -13.75 29.63 17.77
CA GLY A 564 -12.84 29.34 18.88
C GLY A 564 -13.43 28.44 19.96
N LYS A 565 -14.47 27.66 19.67
CA LYS A 565 -15.10 26.73 20.64
C LYS A 565 -15.15 25.32 20.08
N GLY A 566 -14.47 24.40 20.76
CA GLY A 566 -14.44 22.99 20.38
C GLY A 566 -13.74 22.78 19.03
N GLY A 567 -12.44 23.05 18.97
CA GLY A 567 -11.65 22.75 17.77
C GLY A 567 -11.71 21.26 17.48
N GLY A 568 -11.46 20.44 18.51
CA GLY A 568 -11.71 19.00 18.48
C GLY A 568 -13.20 18.70 18.63
N ILE A 569 -13.73 18.89 19.83
CA ILE A 569 -15.11 18.56 20.21
C ILE A 569 -15.79 19.77 20.84
N TYR A 570 -16.94 20.16 20.30
CA TYR A 570 -17.93 21.01 20.98
C TYR A 570 -19.09 20.15 21.43
N SER A 571 -19.45 20.16 22.71
CA SER A 571 -20.56 19.34 23.23
C SER A 571 -21.62 20.14 23.95
N ASN A 572 -22.82 20.08 23.37
CA ASN A 572 -24.11 20.39 24.00
C ASN A 572 -24.90 19.10 24.34
N GLY A 573 -24.27 17.94 24.17
CA GLY A 573 -24.83 16.62 24.42
C GLY A 573 -24.12 15.87 25.54
N ASN A 574 -24.49 14.60 25.73
CA ASN A 574 -23.84 13.70 26.67
C ASN A 574 -22.50 13.22 26.10
N ILE A 575 -21.49 13.07 26.96
CA ILE A 575 -20.19 12.49 26.59
C ILE A 575 -19.84 11.38 27.58
N VAL A 576 -19.46 10.22 27.06
CA VAL A 576 -18.88 9.11 27.80
C VAL A 576 -17.48 8.84 27.26
N LEU A 577 -16.47 9.00 28.11
CA LEU A 577 -15.07 8.72 27.78
C LEU A 577 -14.59 7.51 28.56
N SER A 578 -13.91 6.60 27.86
CA SER A 578 -13.28 5.41 28.44
C SER A 578 -12.01 5.04 27.69
N GLY A 579 -11.19 4.12 28.21
CA GLY A 579 -9.96 3.70 27.55
C GLY A 579 -8.97 4.84 27.35
N SER A 580 -8.39 4.93 26.15
CA SER A 580 -7.27 5.86 25.85
C SER A 580 -7.57 6.79 24.66
N PRO A 581 -8.58 7.67 24.75
CA PRO A 581 -8.93 8.60 23.68
C PRO A 581 -7.86 9.67 23.53
N ASN A 582 -7.52 10.02 22.29
CA ASN A 582 -6.49 11.02 21.99
C ASN A 582 -7.09 12.26 21.32
N ILE A 583 -7.16 13.39 22.04
CA ILE A 583 -7.73 14.64 21.53
C ILE A 583 -6.67 15.74 21.67
N VAL A 584 -6.00 16.08 20.56
CA VAL A 584 -4.76 16.89 20.57
C VAL A 584 -4.63 17.80 19.35
N GLY A 585 -3.90 18.91 19.48
CA GLY A 585 -3.46 19.71 18.33
C GLY A 585 -4.57 20.40 17.52
N ASN A 586 -5.74 20.65 18.10
CA ASN A 586 -6.82 21.40 17.44
C ASN A 586 -6.66 22.91 17.68
N THR A 587 -7.17 23.77 16.79
CA THR A 587 -6.88 25.24 16.83
C THR A 587 -7.70 26.02 17.86
N ALA A 588 -8.64 25.35 18.52
CA ALA A 588 -9.54 25.85 19.56
C ALA A 588 -9.68 24.74 20.62
N PRO A 589 -10.35 24.95 21.78
CA PRO A 589 -10.32 23.98 22.85
C PRO A 589 -10.61 22.57 22.38
N ASN A 590 -9.74 21.63 22.76
CA ASN A 590 -9.82 20.24 22.34
C ASN A 590 -11.19 19.65 22.72
N LEU A 591 -11.65 19.94 23.93
CA LEU A 591 -13.01 19.69 24.39
C LEU A 591 -13.63 20.98 24.94
N TYR A 592 -14.80 21.36 24.43
CA TYR A 592 -15.60 22.46 24.95
C TYR A 592 -16.97 21.96 25.43
N LEU A 593 -17.31 22.22 26.69
CA LEU A 593 -18.62 21.88 27.27
C LEU A 593 -19.51 23.11 27.36
N VAL A 594 -20.75 22.99 26.87
CA VAL A 594 -21.84 23.95 27.13
C VAL A 594 -22.24 23.87 28.60
N SER A 595 -22.83 24.96 29.12
CA SER A 595 -23.27 25.04 30.52
C SER A 595 -24.12 23.83 30.94
N GLU A 596 -23.90 23.34 32.16
CA GLU A 596 -24.58 22.17 32.77
C GLU A 596 -24.28 20.81 32.14
N LYS A 597 -23.44 20.73 31.10
CA LYS A 597 -23.02 19.45 30.51
C LYS A 597 -21.81 18.88 31.24
N LEU A 598 -21.85 17.58 31.46
CA LEU A 598 -20.85 16.81 32.21
C LEU A 598 -20.35 15.64 31.37
N VAL A 599 -19.17 15.14 31.74
CA VAL A 599 -18.51 13.99 31.11
C VAL A 599 -18.55 12.79 32.06
N SER A 600 -18.92 11.62 31.56
CA SER A 600 -18.64 10.36 32.26
C SER A 600 -17.21 9.94 31.93
N ALA A 601 -16.35 9.83 32.95
CA ALA A 601 -14.89 9.69 32.79
C ALA A 601 -14.29 8.58 33.65
N SER A 602 -15.08 7.85 34.45
CA SER A 602 -14.62 6.77 35.33
C SER A 602 -13.97 5.59 34.58
N GLY A 603 -14.28 5.43 33.29
CA GLY A 603 -13.70 4.40 32.43
C GLY A 603 -12.37 4.76 31.77
N LEU A 604 -11.81 5.94 32.01
CA LEU A 604 -10.55 6.39 31.39
C LEU A 604 -9.33 5.65 31.95
N ALA A 605 -8.42 5.28 31.05
CA ALA A 605 -7.14 4.67 31.42
C ALA A 605 -6.24 5.66 32.19
N ALA A 606 -5.39 5.11 33.06
CA ALA A 606 -4.43 5.89 33.84
C ALA A 606 -3.53 6.73 32.90
N GLY A 607 -3.22 7.96 33.32
CA GLY A 607 -2.34 8.85 32.56
C GLY A 607 -2.99 9.64 31.41
N VAL A 608 -4.26 9.38 31.05
CA VAL A 608 -4.98 10.19 30.04
C VAL A 608 -5.04 11.65 30.49
N LYS A 609 -4.82 12.57 29.53
CA LYS A 609 -4.87 14.03 29.73
C LYS A 609 -5.55 14.71 28.55
N ILE A 610 -6.78 15.19 28.77
CA ILE A 610 -7.60 15.87 27.76
C ILE A 610 -7.69 17.34 28.11
N ARG A 611 -7.35 18.19 27.15
CA ARG A 611 -7.50 19.63 27.32
C ARG A 611 -8.96 20.04 27.20
N ILE A 612 -9.44 20.87 28.12
CA ILE A 612 -10.85 21.23 28.26
C ILE A 612 -11.06 22.73 28.50
N ASN A 613 -12.19 23.23 28.03
CA ASN A 613 -12.78 24.50 28.43
C ASN A 613 -14.30 24.35 28.63
N THR A 614 -14.90 25.27 29.37
CA THR A 614 -16.34 25.27 29.68
C THR A 614 -16.96 26.62 29.36
N GLU A 615 -18.25 26.63 29.01
CA GLU A 615 -19.02 27.87 28.92
C GLU A 615 -19.30 28.48 30.29
N ALA A 616 -19.63 27.64 31.27
CA ALA A 616 -19.73 28.06 32.65
C ALA A 616 -18.36 28.54 33.15
N VAL A 617 -18.35 29.71 33.80
CA VAL A 617 -17.13 30.33 34.31
C VAL A 617 -17.01 30.04 35.81
N PRO A 618 -15.92 29.39 36.27
CA PRO A 618 -15.70 29.19 37.70
C PRO A 618 -15.44 30.53 38.38
N THR A 619 -16.01 30.71 39.57
CA THR A 619 -15.75 31.88 40.41
C THR A 619 -14.77 31.51 41.53
N ASP A 620 -14.45 32.48 42.39
CA ASP A 620 -13.63 32.27 43.58
C ASP A 620 -14.29 31.34 44.63
N THR A 621 -15.61 31.20 44.58
CA THR A 621 -16.40 30.45 45.58
C THR A 621 -17.19 29.30 45.00
N THR A 622 -17.42 29.29 43.69
CA THR A 622 -18.21 28.25 42.99
C THR A 622 -17.41 27.64 41.83
N PRO A 623 -16.88 26.41 41.99
CA PRO A 623 -16.22 25.71 40.90
C PRO A 623 -17.23 25.14 39.91
N VAL A 624 -16.78 24.87 38.68
CA VAL A 624 -17.59 24.21 37.66
C VAL A 624 -17.34 22.71 37.73
N ILE A 625 -18.39 21.92 37.91
CA ILE A 625 -18.27 20.45 37.86
C ILE A 625 -18.09 20.02 36.41
N ILE A 626 -17.13 19.12 36.16
CA ILE A 626 -16.79 18.60 34.83
C ILE A 626 -17.32 17.17 34.66
N THR A 627 -17.21 16.32 35.68
CA THR A 627 -17.64 14.92 35.59
C THR A 627 -18.94 14.63 36.32
N ASN A 628 -19.72 13.68 35.78
CA ASN A 628 -20.95 13.19 36.42
C ASN A 628 -20.72 11.88 37.22
N ASP A 629 -19.52 11.32 37.13
CA ASP A 629 -19.09 10.13 37.84
C ASP A 629 -17.77 10.38 38.58
N LYS A 630 -17.47 9.48 39.53
CA LYS A 630 -16.28 9.54 40.36
C LYS A 630 -15.08 8.98 39.62
N VAL A 631 -13.95 9.65 39.75
CA VAL A 631 -12.71 9.30 39.04
C VAL A 631 -11.58 8.96 40.02
N THR A 632 -10.59 8.23 39.54
CA THR A 632 -9.38 7.89 40.32
C THR A 632 -8.23 8.86 40.09
N GLU A 633 -8.24 9.59 38.97
CA GLU A 633 -7.20 10.55 38.59
C GLU A 633 -7.79 11.80 37.94
N ASN A 634 -7.03 12.91 37.93
CA ASN A 634 -7.44 14.11 37.20
C ASN A 634 -7.09 13.96 35.71
N TYR A 635 -8.08 13.62 34.89
CA TYR A 635 -7.91 13.37 33.45
C TYR A 635 -7.97 14.63 32.57
N PHE A 636 -8.34 15.78 33.12
CA PHE A 636 -8.55 16.99 32.33
C PHE A 636 -7.53 18.07 32.67
N ILE A 637 -7.18 18.89 31.68
CA ILE A 637 -6.31 20.06 31.84
C ILE A 637 -7.06 21.27 31.30
N SER A 638 -7.23 22.32 32.10
CA SER A 638 -7.82 23.57 31.62
C SER A 638 -6.97 24.17 30.49
N GLU A 639 -7.60 24.57 29.39
CA GLU A 639 -6.95 25.36 28.35
C GLU A 639 -6.84 26.84 28.70
N ASN A 640 -7.70 27.31 29.59
CA ASN A 640 -7.60 28.66 30.10
C ASN A 640 -6.63 28.69 31.29
N SER A 641 -5.51 29.39 31.13
CA SER A 641 -4.47 29.53 32.15
C SER A 641 -4.95 30.16 33.48
N ALA A 642 -6.10 30.83 33.48
CA ALA A 642 -6.74 31.36 34.68
C ALA A 642 -7.38 30.28 35.56
N TYR A 643 -7.59 29.07 35.02
CA TYR A 643 -8.28 27.99 35.71
C TYR A 643 -7.40 26.75 35.85
N GLU A 644 -7.70 25.94 36.86
CA GLU A 644 -7.09 24.63 37.08
C GLU A 644 -8.15 23.58 37.36
N THR A 645 -7.85 22.33 37.00
CA THR A 645 -8.72 21.19 37.27
C THR A 645 -8.22 20.44 38.49
N ALA A 646 -9.14 19.90 39.30
CA ALA A 646 -8.81 19.06 40.45
C ALA A 646 -9.95 18.08 40.73
N ILE A 647 -9.66 17.02 41.49
CA ILE A 647 -10.70 16.15 42.05
C ILE A 647 -11.16 16.76 43.37
N ASN A 648 -12.47 16.96 43.53
CA ASN A 648 -13.05 17.48 44.76
C ASN A 648 -13.18 16.37 45.83
N SER A 649 -13.60 16.74 47.05
CA SER A 649 -13.76 15.77 48.16
C SER A 649 -14.79 14.68 47.92
N GLU A 650 -15.69 14.86 46.94
CA GLU A 650 -16.73 13.89 46.59
C GLU A 650 -16.27 12.90 45.50
N GLY A 651 -15.11 13.16 44.88
CA GLY A 651 -14.50 12.31 43.84
C GLY A 651 -14.76 12.76 42.40
N TYR A 652 -15.38 13.93 42.19
CA TYR A 652 -15.66 14.49 40.87
C TYR A 652 -14.56 15.45 40.41
N ILE A 653 -14.30 15.53 39.10
CA ILE A 653 -13.41 16.55 38.56
C ILE A 653 -14.17 17.87 38.49
N VAL A 654 -13.54 18.91 39.01
CA VAL A 654 -14.03 20.28 38.99
C VAL A 654 -12.98 21.22 38.38
N MET A 655 -13.43 22.31 37.79
CA MET A 655 -12.60 23.42 37.33
C MET A 655 -12.73 24.59 38.31
N ASN A 656 -11.59 25.09 38.79
CA ASN A 656 -11.47 26.15 39.79
C ASN A 656 -10.79 27.39 39.21
N LEU A 657 -11.10 28.55 39.77
CA LEU A 657 -10.31 29.76 39.54
C LEU A 657 -8.95 29.65 40.24
N LYS A 658 -7.86 29.80 39.48
CA LYS A 658 -6.51 29.65 39.99
C LYS A 658 -6.19 30.75 41.00
N GLY A 659 -5.76 30.36 42.20
CA GLY A 659 -5.44 31.29 43.29
C GLY A 659 -6.63 31.77 44.12
N ALA A 660 -7.82 31.19 43.92
CA ALA A 660 -8.95 31.42 44.81
C ALA A 660 -8.68 30.86 46.22
N SER A 661 -8.97 31.66 47.25
CA SER A 661 -8.91 31.22 48.65
C SER A 661 -10.07 30.26 48.93
N PRO A 662 -9.86 29.11 49.60
CA PRO A 662 -10.95 28.17 49.88
C PRO A 662 -12.06 28.87 50.65
N ALA A 663 -13.31 28.72 50.18
CA ALA A 663 -14.49 29.26 50.83
C ALA A 663 -14.54 28.80 52.30
N PRO A 664 -14.85 29.69 53.26
CA PRO A 664 -14.95 29.31 54.67
C PRO A 664 -16.00 28.21 54.84
N LYS A 665 -15.60 27.14 55.53
CA LYS A 665 -16.46 26.00 55.86
C LYS A 665 -17.74 26.51 56.56
N PRO A 666 -18.96 26.16 56.09
CA PRO A 666 -20.17 26.56 56.78
C PRO A 666 -20.14 26.04 58.22
N ASN A 667 -20.45 26.94 59.16
CA ASN A 667 -20.48 26.66 60.60
C ASN A 667 -21.49 25.51 60.88
N PRO A 668 -21.11 24.43 61.58
CA PRO A 668 -22.05 23.37 61.92
C PRO A 668 -23.21 23.93 62.73
N GLU A 669 -24.43 23.66 62.25
CA GLU A 669 -25.68 23.98 62.95
C GLU A 669 -25.74 23.20 64.28
N PRO A 670 -26.18 23.81 65.40
CA PRO A 670 -26.11 23.19 66.72
C PRO A 670 -26.98 21.94 66.81
N THR A 671 -26.35 20.82 67.21
CA THR A 671 -27.00 19.54 67.50
C THR A 671 -27.94 19.64 68.71
N PRO A 672 -29.25 19.29 68.57
CA PRO A 672 -30.10 19.06 69.72
C PRO A 672 -29.79 17.71 70.38
N ASN A 673 -29.81 17.76 71.71
CA ASN A 673 -29.48 16.76 72.73
C ASN A 673 -30.17 15.38 72.57
N PRO A 674 -29.53 14.25 72.95
CA PRO A 674 -30.13 12.92 72.87
C PRO A 674 -31.20 12.70 73.96
N GLU A 675 -32.32 12.09 73.57
CA GLU A 675 -33.38 11.61 74.47
C GLU A 675 -33.43 10.05 74.40
N PRO A 676 -33.72 9.34 75.51
CA PRO A 676 -33.09 8.08 75.85
C PRO A 676 -33.72 6.82 75.23
N GLU A 677 -32.89 5.77 75.15
CA GLU A 677 -33.23 4.43 74.70
C GLU A 677 -34.39 3.78 75.46
N PRO A 678 -35.34 3.15 74.73
CA PRO A 678 -36.09 2.03 75.23
C PRO A 678 -35.54 0.68 74.71
N THR A 679 -35.46 -0.22 75.69
CA THR A 679 -35.10 -1.67 75.75
C THR A 679 -35.58 -2.60 74.62
N PRO A 680 -34.93 -3.78 74.45
CA PRO A 680 -35.11 -4.68 73.32
C PRO A 680 -36.29 -5.65 73.50
N THR A 681 -36.93 -6.03 72.40
CA THR A 681 -37.91 -7.15 72.34
C THR A 681 -37.84 -7.88 70.99
N PRO A 682 -38.26 -9.17 70.94
CA PRO A 682 -37.48 -10.24 70.32
C PRO A 682 -37.85 -10.55 68.86
N THR A 683 -36.91 -11.26 68.23
CA THR A 683 -36.98 -11.87 66.89
C THR A 683 -38.14 -12.87 66.75
N PRO A 684 -38.94 -12.80 65.67
CA PRO A 684 -39.76 -13.93 65.23
C PRO A 684 -39.07 -14.78 64.14
N GLU A 685 -39.25 -16.08 64.28
CA GLU A 685 -38.87 -17.21 63.41
C GLU A 685 -39.49 -17.17 61.99
N PRO A 686 -38.96 -17.98 61.03
CA PRO A 686 -39.43 -18.01 59.65
C PRO A 686 -40.78 -18.74 59.53
N SER A 687 -41.65 -18.25 58.65
CA SER A 687 -42.98 -18.83 58.38
C SER A 687 -43.14 -19.12 56.87
N PRO A 688 -43.91 -20.16 56.47
CA PRO A 688 -43.55 -21.09 55.42
C PRO A 688 -44.15 -20.82 54.04
N THR A 689 -43.60 -21.55 53.06
CA THR A 689 -44.05 -21.75 51.68
C THR A 689 -45.53 -22.14 51.55
N PRO A 690 -46.26 -21.57 50.57
CA PRO A 690 -47.41 -22.22 49.96
C PRO A 690 -46.98 -23.24 48.91
N ASP A 691 -47.48 -24.47 49.08
CA ASP A 691 -47.34 -25.67 48.25
C ASP A 691 -48.47 -25.72 47.17
N PRO A 692 -48.62 -26.77 46.33
CA PRO A 692 -48.87 -26.65 44.90
C PRO A 692 -50.33 -26.88 44.50
N ASN A 693 -50.72 -26.50 43.28
CA ASN A 693 -51.98 -26.92 42.67
C ASN A 693 -51.84 -26.99 41.14
N PRO A 694 -52.56 -27.85 40.41
CA PRO A 694 -52.04 -29.13 39.96
C PRO A 694 -52.08 -29.29 38.43
N THR A 695 -51.37 -30.33 38.00
CA THR A 695 -51.24 -30.89 36.65
C THR A 695 -52.59 -31.18 35.97
N PRO A 696 -52.63 -31.19 34.63
CA PRO A 696 -53.06 -32.42 33.96
C PRO A 696 -52.00 -33.03 33.05
N GLU A 697 -51.90 -34.34 33.19
CA GLU A 697 -50.98 -35.27 32.58
C GLU A 697 -51.51 -35.83 31.26
N ALA A 698 -50.56 -36.27 30.42
CA ALA A 698 -50.62 -37.47 29.58
C ALA A 698 -51.49 -37.55 28.28
N THR A 699 -50.73 -37.81 27.20
CA THR A 699 -50.93 -38.85 26.14
C THR A 699 -51.75 -38.55 24.86
N THR A 700 -51.01 -38.70 23.74
CA THR A 700 -51.33 -39.18 22.36
C THR A 700 -52.57 -40.08 22.17
N PRO A 701 -53.09 -40.41 20.95
CA PRO A 701 -52.72 -40.03 19.55
C PRO A 701 -53.93 -39.65 18.61
N THR A 702 -53.63 -39.15 17.37
CA THR A 702 -54.21 -39.38 15.98
C THR A 702 -55.74 -39.60 15.79
N PRO A 703 -56.46 -39.13 14.72
CA PRO A 703 -56.05 -39.06 13.29
C PRO A 703 -56.51 -37.87 12.38
N ASP A 704 -55.73 -37.73 11.29
CA ASP A 704 -55.96 -37.35 9.86
C ASP A 704 -57.42 -37.37 9.29
N PRO A 705 -57.78 -36.84 8.08
CA PRO A 705 -57.05 -36.03 7.06
C PRO A 705 -57.79 -34.80 6.44
N ALA A 706 -56.98 -33.88 5.87
CA ALA A 706 -57.07 -33.15 4.56
C ALA A 706 -58.32 -32.32 4.12
N PRO A 707 -58.21 -31.37 3.14
CA PRO A 707 -57.04 -30.68 2.55
C PRO A 707 -57.17 -29.13 2.35
N ALA A 708 -56.01 -28.53 2.00
CA ALA A 708 -55.78 -27.45 1.01
C ALA A 708 -55.56 -25.99 1.47
N THR A 709 -54.31 -25.53 1.23
CA THR A 709 -53.83 -24.21 0.73
C THR A 709 -54.17 -22.94 1.57
N THR A 710 -53.28 -22.05 2.03
CA THR A 710 -52.08 -21.40 1.45
C THR A 710 -51.19 -20.78 2.56
N THR A 711 -49.86 -20.77 2.30
CA THR A 711 -48.77 -19.80 2.57
C THR A 711 -48.68 -18.93 3.87
N PRO A 712 -47.48 -18.77 4.49
CA PRO A 712 -47.31 -18.37 5.90
C PRO A 712 -46.93 -16.90 6.17
N ALA A 713 -47.20 -16.45 7.41
CA ALA A 713 -46.67 -15.23 8.03
C ALA A 713 -45.77 -15.59 9.24
N ALA A 714 -44.67 -14.85 9.39
CA ALA A 714 -43.67 -14.98 10.44
C ALA A 714 -44.05 -14.24 11.73
N SER A 715 -43.64 -14.75 12.91
CA SER A 715 -42.85 -13.98 13.90
C SER A 715 -42.52 -14.78 15.18
N THR A 716 -41.22 -14.67 15.52
CA THR A 716 -40.56 -14.56 16.85
C THR A 716 -40.69 -15.63 17.95
N THR A 717 -39.52 -16.12 18.41
CA THR A 717 -39.29 -16.47 19.81
C THR A 717 -37.85 -16.14 20.23
N ALA A 718 -37.72 -15.53 21.41
CA ALA A 718 -36.49 -15.01 22.03
C ALA A 718 -35.76 -16.07 22.88
N ALA A 719 -34.45 -15.88 23.05
CA ALA A 719 -33.49 -16.75 23.72
C ALA A 719 -33.33 -16.44 25.24
N PRO A 720 -32.86 -17.41 26.07
CA PRO A 720 -32.52 -17.19 27.47
C PRO A 720 -31.01 -16.94 27.75
N ALA A 721 -30.75 -16.44 28.96
CA ALA A 721 -29.52 -15.81 29.48
C ALA A 721 -28.30 -16.74 29.68
N ALA A 722 -27.10 -16.13 29.59
CA ALA A 722 -25.79 -16.79 29.59
C ALA A 722 -25.09 -16.85 30.96
N SER A 723 -24.38 -17.97 31.19
CA SER A 723 -23.42 -18.23 32.27
C SER A 723 -21.99 -17.75 31.91
N ALA A 724 -21.17 -17.39 32.90
CA ALA A 724 -19.78 -16.93 32.72
C ALA A 724 -18.81 -18.05 32.22
N PRO A 725 -17.82 -17.76 31.34
CA PRO A 725 -16.95 -18.76 30.70
C PRO A 725 -15.67 -19.12 31.50
N ALA A 726 -15.11 -20.31 31.20
CA ALA A 726 -13.90 -20.90 31.78
C ALA A 726 -12.60 -20.41 31.10
N GLN A 727 -11.48 -20.31 31.86
CA GLN A 727 -10.15 -19.90 31.34
C GLN A 727 -9.48 -20.99 30.49
N VAL A 728 -8.89 -20.61 29.36
CA VAL A 728 -8.16 -21.48 28.43
C VAL A 728 -6.66 -21.46 28.78
N THR A 729 -5.98 -22.61 28.76
CA THR A 729 -4.53 -22.70 28.99
C THR A 729 -3.78 -22.75 27.65
N TYR A 730 -2.74 -21.93 27.49
CA TYR A 730 -1.90 -21.87 26.28
C TYR A 730 -0.46 -22.31 26.58
N ASP A 731 0.25 -22.75 25.54
CA ASP A 731 1.62 -23.28 25.61
C ASP A 731 2.60 -22.40 24.81
N ILE A 732 3.88 -22.40 25.18
CA ILE A 732 4.95 -21.87 24.32
C ILE A 732 5.42 -23.00 23.39
N LEU A 733 5.29 -22.78 22.09
CA LEU A 733 5.62 -23.74 21.05
C LEU A 733 7.07 -23.66 20.59
N ASP A 734 7.67 -22.46 20.58
CA ASP A 734 9.04 -22.22 20.15
C ASP A 734 9.64 -21.00 20.87
N GLY A 735 10.96 -20.95 20.97
CA GLY A 735 11.69 -19.83 21.57
C GLY A 735 11.78 -19.84 23.09
N ALA A 736 11.26 -20.86 23.78
CA ALA A 736 11.44 -21.03 25.22
C ALA A 736 12.92 -21.23 25.60
N GLY A 737 13.43 -20.44 26.54
CA GLY A 737 14.82 -20.52 27.00
C GLY A 737 15.85 -19.99 26.00
N SER A 738 15.41 -19.28 24.95
CA SER A 738 16.28 -18.70 23.93
C SER A 738 17.27 -17.71 24.53
N SER A 739 18.43 -17.54 23.88
CA SER A 739 19.45 -16.59 24.30
C SER A 739 19.72 -15.57 23.20
N TRP A 740 19.83 -14.30 23.58
CA TRP A 740 20.29 -13.21 22.72
C TRP A 740 21.57 -12.59 23.29
N THR A 741 22.55 -12.31 22.43
CA THR A 741 23.83 -11.72 22.86
C THR A 741 23.71 -10.20 22.95
N GLN A 742 24.07 -9.64 24.10
CA GLN A 742 23.89 -8.22 24.38
C GLN A 742 24.59 -7.32 23.36
N ASN A 743 23.92 -6.22 22.98
CA ASN A 743 24.42 -5.19 22.06
C ASN A 743 24.69 -5.67 20.61
N THR A 744 23.96 -6.69 20.14
CA THR A 744 23.99 -7.11 18.72
C THR A 744 22.77 -6.57 17.95
N ASP A 745 22.77 -6.66 16.62
CA ASP A 745 21.61 -6.29 15.80
C ASP A 745 20.68 -7.50 15.50
N GLY A 746 20.89 -8.62 16.19
CA GLY A 746 20.03 -9.80 16.08
C GLY A 746 18.65 -9.59 16.71
N SER A 747 17.65 -10.34 16.26
CA SER A 747 16.30 -10.38 16.84
C SER A 747 16.10 -11.64 17.70
N LEU A 748 15.05 -11.64 18.52
CA LEU A 748 14.64 -12.78 19.36
C LEU A 748 13.17 -13.08 19.09
N ALA A 749 12.85 -14.31 18.72
CA ALA A 749 11.49 -14.74 18.42
C ALA A 749 10.98 -15.81 19.39
N ILE A 750 9.74 -15.68 19.85
CA ILE A 750 9.06 -16.64 20.75
C ILE A 750 7.64 -16.88 20.21
N ARG A 751 7.23 -18.15 20.12
CA ARG A 751 5.95 -18.57 19.53
C ARG A 751 5.05 -19.22 20.58
N GLY A 752 3.82 -18.74 20.72
CA GLY A 752 2.78 -19.33 21.57
C GLY A 752 1.71 -20.09 20.78
N SER A 753 1.02 -21.04 21.44
CA SER A 753 -0.01 -21.89 20.82
C SER A 753 -1.35 -21.20 20.61
N GLY A 754 -1.57 -20.06 21.28
CA GLY A 754 -2.77 -19.26 21.09
C GLY A 754 -2.82 -18.60 19.71
N GLU A 755 -4.04 -18.49 19.20
CA GLU A 755 -4.33 -17.80 17.95
C GLU A 755 -4.04 -16.29 18.09
N ILE A 756 -3.45 -15.69 17.05
CA ILE A 756 -3.13 -14.26 17.03
C ILE A 756 -4.38 -13.38 17.21
N SER A 757 -5.54 -13.87 16.80
CA SER A 757 -6.85 -13.20 16.93
C SER A 757 -7.23 -12.93 18.39
N LYS A 758 -6.71 -13.74 19.32
CA LYS A 758 -6.94 -13.58 20.75
C LYS A 758 -5.80 -12.83 21.44
N PHE A 759 -4.69 -12.54 20.75
CA PHE A 759 -3.49 -11.96 21.34
C PHE A 759 -3.78 -10.51 21.79
N ARG A 760 -3.34 -10.15 22.99
CA ARG A 760 -3.53 -8.81 23.58
C ARG A 760 -2.23 -8.06 23.73
N GLU A 761 -1.27 -8.67 24.42
CA GLU A 761 -0.03 -8.00 24.82
C GLU A 761 1.07 -9.03 25.13
N VAL A 762 2.30 -8.53 25.15
CA VAL A 762 3.48 -9.24 25.66
C VAL A 762 3.97 -8.53 26.91
N LYS A 763 4.39 -9.30 27.91
CA LYS A 763 5.08 -8.78 29.09
C LYS A 763 6.49 -9.34 29.18
N VAL A 764 7.43 -8.49 29.56
CA VAL A 764 8.79 -8.89 29.94
C VAL A 764 9.02 -8.40 31.37
N ASP A 765 9.41 -9.32 32.27
CA ASP A 765 9.56 -9.05 33.70
C ASP A 765 8.32 -8.43 34.37
N GLY A 766 7.14 -8.87 33.90
CA GLY A 766 5.84 -8.39 34.37
C GLY A 766 5.44 -7.01 33.86
N VAL A 767 6.26 -6.38 33.00
CA VAL A 767 5.98 -5.07 32.39
C VAL A 767 5.50 -5.25 30.95
N THR A 768 4.36 -4.65 30.61
CA THR A 768 3.84 -4.64 29.23
C THR A 768 4.81 -3.96 28.28
N VAL A 769 5.14 -4.65 27.19
CA VAL A 769 6.01 -4.13 26.14
C VAL A 769 5.19 -3.32 25.14
N ASP A 770 5.67 -2.12 24.79
CA ASP A 770 5.03 -1.30 23.75
C ASP A 770 5.02 -2.04 22.40
N PRO A 771 3.88 -2.11 21.68
CA PRO A 771 3.81 -2.73 20.36
C PRO A 771 4.84 -2.25 19.34
N VAL A 772 5.38 -1.03 19.47
CA VAL A 772 6.45 -0.53 18.60
C VAL A 772 7.74 -1.37 18.72
N ASN A 773 7.92 -2.10 19.80
CA ASN A 773 9.15 -2.82 20.14
C ASN A 773 9.17 -4.30 19.71
N TYR A 774 8.08 -4.82 19.14
CA TYR A 774 8.02 -6.17 18.59
C TYR A 774 7.13 -6.24 17.35
N THR A 775 7.21 -7.34 16.62
CA THR A 775 6.26 -7.68 15.55
C THR A 775 5.50 -8.95 15.90
N VAL A 776 4.31 -9.11 15.35
CA VAL A 776 3.46 -10.30 15.52
C VAL A 776 3.09 -10.84 14.15
N THR A 777 3.28 -12.14 13.91
CA THR A 777 3.00 -12.79 12.61
C THR A 777 2.14 -14.04 12.74
N GLU A 778 1.42 -14.41 11.66
CA GLU A 778 0.47 -15.53 11.63
C GLU A 778 1.10 -16.93 11.51
N GLY A 779 0.29 -17.97 11.77
CA GLY A 779 0.66 -19.40 11.77
C GLY A 779 0.75 -20.02 13.17
N SER A 780 0.80 -19.16 14.19
CA SER A 780 0.68 -19.25 15.66
C SER A 780 1.09 -17.85 16.17
N THR A 781 0.79 -17.42 17.40
CA THR A 781 1.26 -16.09 17.85
C THR A 781 2.79 -16.07 17.98
N ILE A 782 3.51 -15.56 16.97
CA ILE A 782 4.97 -15.41 16.98
C ILE A 782 5.30 -13.97 17.29
N ILE A 783 6.01 -13.73 18.40
CA ILE A 783 6.52 -12.42 18.81
C ILE A 783 7.98 -12.35 18.42
N THR A 784 8.35 -11.37 17.61
CA THR A 784 9.76 -11.06 17.31
C THR A 784 10.13 -9.71 17.89
N PHE A 785 11.00 -9.67 18.90
CA PHE A 785 11.48 -8.43 19.49
C PHE A 785 12.46 -7.71 18.56
N LYS A 786 12.33 -6.38 18.47
CA LYS A 786 13.26 -5.53 17.74
C LYS A 786 14.59 -5.41 18.51
N PRO A 787 15.74 -5.31 17.82
CA PRO A 787 17.06 -5.21 18.47
C PRO A 787 17.16 -4.04 19.46
N GLU A 788 16.54 -2.91 19.16
CA GLU A 788 16.57 -1.71 20.03
C GLU A 788 15.90 -1.95 21.39
N TYR A 789 14.83 -2.76 21.44
CA TYR A 789 14.21 -3.13 22.69
C TYR A 789 15.08 -4.11 23.49
N LEU A 790 15.67 -5.11 22.82
CA LEU A 790 16.57 -6.08 23.47
C LEU A 790 17.83 -5.42 24.05
N LYS A 791 18.35 -4.36 23.40
CA LYS A 791 19.47 -3.54 23.91
C LYS A 791 19.12 -2.78 25.20
N SER A 792 17.84 -2.56 25.50
CA SER A 792 17.40 -1.89 26.73
C SER A 792 17.38 -2.81 27.97
N LEU A 793 17.42 -4.12 27.77
CA LEU A 793 17.37 -5.11 28.85
C LEU A 793 18.75 -5.35 29.46
N SER A 794 18.79 -5.55 30.79
CA SER A 794 20.00 -5.92 31.51
C SER A 794 20.50 -7.31 31.11
N ALA A 795 21.77 -7.63 31.29
CA ALA A 795 22.23 -9.02 31.13
C ALA A 795 21.63 -9.90 32.24
N GLY A 796 21.12 -11.08 31.88
CA GLY A 796 20.46 -11.98 32.82
C GLY A 796 19.29 -12.76 32.21
N ASN A 797 18.57 -13.48 33.06
CA ASN A 797 17.37 -14.23 32.68
C ASN A 797 16.13 -13.35 32.87
N HIS A 798 15.34 -13.21 31.82
CA HIS A 798 14.12 -12.40 31.78
C HIS A 798 12.90 -13.30 31.64
N SER A 799 11.83 -12.96 32.35
CA SER A 799 10.54 -13.62 32.18
C SER A 799 9.79 -13.02 31.00
N PHE A 800 9.06 -13.87 30.27
CA PHE A 800 8.27 -13.51 29.11
C PHE A 800 6.88 -14.12 29.25
N GLU A 801 5.85 -13.29 29.06
CA GLU A 801 4.45 -13.73 29.08
C GLU A 801 3.72 -13.24 27.82
N LEU A 802 3.06 -14.18 27.16
CA LEU A 802 2.10 -13.95 26.09
C LEU A 802 0.69 -13.93 26.70
N VAL A 803 -0.05 -12.84 26.48
CA VAL A 803 -1.39 -12.66 27.02
C VAL A 803 -2.41 -12.69 25.89
N TRP A 804 -3.36 -13.61 25.97
CA TRP A 804 -4.55 -13.68 25.10
C TRP A 804 -5.82 -13.27 25.87
N THR A 805 -6.93 -13.15 25.16
CA THR A 805 -8.23 -12.71 25.70
C THR A 805 -8.84 -13.64 26.73
N ASP A 806 -8.47 -14.91 26.72
CA ASP A 806 -9.03 -15.98 27.54
C ASP A 806 -7.97 -16.82 28.27
N GLY A 807 -6.68 -16.45 28.19
CA GLY A 807 -5.57 -17.18 28.82
C GLY A 807 -4.20 -16.55 28.59
N THR A 808 -3.15 -17.10 29.22
CA THR A 808 -1.75 -16.66 29.01
C THR A 808 -0.82 -17.86 28.85
N ALA A 809 0.40 -17.63 28.34
CA ALA A 809 1.50 -18.59 28.33
C ALA A 809 2.80 -17.87 28.69
N ALA A 810 3.62 -18.49 29.54
CA ALA A 810 4.85 -17.87 30.03
C ALA A 810 6.08 -18.76 29.79
N THR A 811 7.23 -18.12 29.59
CA THR A 811 8.54 -18.75 29.55
C THR A 811 9.62 -17.75 29.99
N ASN A 812 10.89 -18.10 29.85
CA ASN A 812 12.00 -17.19 30.07
C ASN A 812 12.91 -17.14 28.84
N PHE A 813 13.69 -16.08 28.69
CA PHE A 813 14.81 -15.98 27.75
C PHE A 813 16.01 -15.31 28.42
N THR A 814 17.21 -15.53 27.88
CA THR A 814 18.46 -15.01 28.44
C THR A 814 19.05 -13.90 27.57
N VAL A 815 19.39 -12.77 28.19
CA VAL A 815 20.28 -11.77 27.61
C VAL A 815 21.70 -12.10 28.05
N ALA A 816 22.48 -12.72 27.17
CA ALA A 816 23.84 -13.16 27.46
C ALA A 816 24.83 -11.99 27.36
N GLU A 817 25.69 -11.82 28.36
CA GLU A 817 26.78 -10.84 28.32
C GLU A 817 27.67 -11.08 27.10
N ASN A 818 27.95 -10.01 26.36
CA ASN A 818 28.90 -10.04 25.27
C ASN A 818 30.31 -10.05 25.85
N ALA A 819 31.06 -11.15 25.66
CA ALA A 819 32.39 -11.34 26.25
C ALA A 819 33.43 -10.28 25.82
N ASP A 820 33.18 -9.57 24.72
CA ASP A 820 34.02 -8.45 24.25
C ASP A 820 33.80 -7.13 25.03
N GLN A 821 32.84 -7.07 25.95
CA GLN A 821 32.58 -5.91 26.84
C GLN A 821 32.93 -6.17 28.32
N SER A 822 33.75 -7.19 28.62
CA SER A 822 34.35 -7.33 29.97
C SER A 822 35.39 -6.25 30.31
N ALA A 823 35.62 -5.26 29.43
CA ALA A 823 36.28 -4.01 29.79
C ALA A 823 35.30 -3.11 30.56
N LYS A 824 35.12 -3.41 31.85
CA LYS A 824 34.59 -2.46 32.85
C LYS A 824 35.21 -1.09 32.60
N SER A 825 34.39 -0.04 32.54
CA SER A 825 34.88 1.33 32.66
C SER A 825 35.80 1.41 33.88
N PRO A 826 37.05 1.90 33.74
CA PRO A 826 37.91 2.03 34.89
C PRO A 826 37.32 3.07 35.83
N LYS A 827 37.23 2.70 37.12
CA LYS A 827 37.17 3.68 38.20
C LYS A 827 38.38 4.59 38.04
N THR A 828 38.14 5.88 37.93
CA THR A 828 39.15 6.90 38.14
C THR A 828 39.73 6.74 39.54
N GLY A 829 41.03 6.45 39.62
CA GLY A 829 41.78 6.44 40.88
C GLY A 829 42.75 5.28 41.01
N GLU A 830 44.04 5.61 40.87
CA GLU A 830 45.20 4.92 41.47
C GLU A 830 45.59 3.53 40.91
N ASP A 831 46.40 3.54 39.85
CA ASP A 831 47.78 2.97 39.81
C ASP A 831 48.24 2.78 38.36
N PHE A 832 48.97 3.76 37.84
CA PHE A 832 49.64 3.69 36.54
C PHE A 832 50.99 2.97 36.70
N SER A 833 51.12 1.74 36.16
CA SER A 833 52.43 1.10 36.04
C SER A 833 53.23 1.73 34.89
N MET A 834 54.23 2.51 35.28
CA MET A 834 55.23 3.21 34.45
C MET A 834 56.07 2.27 33.54
N ALA A 835 55.94 0.95 33.70
CA ALA A 835 56.67 -0.06 32.92
C ALA A 835 56.05 -0.33 31.52
N LEU A 836 54.72 -0.17 31.36
CA LEU A 836 54.06 -0.43 30.07
C LEU A 836 54.25 0.73 29.07
N CYS A 837 54.27 1.97 29.57
CA CYS A 837 54.54 3.16 28.75
C CYS A 837 55.99 3.22 28.24
N THR A 838 56.96 2.71 29.01
CA THR A 838 58.36 2.65 28.58
C THR A 838 58.60 1.59 27.51
N ALA A 839 57.89 0.45 27.56
CA ALA A 839 57.97 -0.58 26.52
C ALA A 839 57.39 -0.12 25.17
N LEU A 840 56.24 0.59 25.18
CA LEU A 840 55.60 1.11 23.96
C LEU A 840 56.38 2.28 23.32
N LEU A 841 57.09 3.08 24.13
CA LEU A 841 58.00 4.12 23.63
C LEU A 841 59.27 3.54 22.98
N MET A 842 59.81 2.42 23.46
CA MET A 842 60.98 1.78 22.82
C MET A 842 60.67 1.12 21.48
N VAL A 843 59.45 0.57 21.30
CA VAL A 843 59.03 -0.04 20.03
C VAL A 843 58.75 1.02 18.95
N SER A 844 58.23 2.19 19.33
CA SER A 844 58.02 3.31 18.40
C SER A 844 59.32 4.00 17.97
N CYS A 845 60.32 4.08 18.86
CA CYS A 845 61.65 4.59 18.50
C CYS A 845 62.44 3.65 17.56
N ALA A 846 62.28 2.33 17.67
CA ALA A 846 62.93 1.37 16.77
C ALA A 846 62.37 1.41 15.34
N GLY A 847 61.06 1.65 15.19
CA GLY A 847 60.41 1.81 13.89
C GLY A 847 60.86 3.07 13.15
N LEU A 848 61.03 4.19 13.85
CA LEU A 848 61.48 5.45 13.28
C LEU A 848 62.97 5.42 12.86
N ALA A 849 63.82 4.69 13.59
CA ALA A 849 65.23 4.49 13.22
C ALA A 849 65.39 3.61 11.94
N GLY A 850 64.53 2.61 11.75
CA GLY A 850 64.53 1.75 10.56
C GLY A 850 64.14 2.50 9.28
N ILE A 851 63.20 3.45 9.39
CA ILE A 851 62.75 4.28 8.25
C ILE A 851 63.83 5.30 7.84
N PHE A 852 64.58 5.86 8.81
CA PHE A 852 65.71 6.75 8.52
C PHE A 852 66.93 6.02 7.91
N ALA A 853 67.23 4.79 8.33
CA ALA A 853 68.31 3.99 7.75
C ALA A 853 68.02 3.54 6.30
N LYS A 854 66.75 3.28 5.96
CA LYS A 854 66.33 2.90 4.59
C LYS A 854 66.32 4.09 3.63
N ARG A 855 66.03 5.31 4.11
CA ARG A 855 66.14 6.54 3.30
C ARG A 855 67.58 6.98 3.02
N LYS A 856 68.55 6.66 3.90
CA LYS A 856 69.97 7.03 3.69
C LYS A 856 70.73 6.08 2.74
N ARG A 857 70.24 4.86 2.49
CA ARG A 857 70.86 3.89 1.55
C ARG A 857 70.44 4.05 0.08
N ASN A 858 69.34 4.75 -0.21
CA ASN A 858 68.88 4.98 -1.58
C ASN A 858 69.44 6.25 -2.24
N HIS A 859 70.28 7.02 -1.53
CA HIS A 859 71.00 8.18 -2.09
C HIS A 859 72.52 7.92 -2.28
N ALA A 860 72.98 6.68 -2.13
CA ALA A 860 74.34 6.27 -2.45
C ALA A 860 74.33 4.95 -3.21
N ARG A 861 73.79 4.98 -4.44
CA ARG A 861 74.13 4.07 -5.53
C ARG A 861 73.83 4.72 -6.86
#